data_AF-A0A5D0VC46-F1
#
_entry.id   AF-A0A5D0VC46-F1
#
_cell.length_a   1.000
_cell.length_b   1.000
_cell.length_c   1.000
_cell.angle_alpha   90.00
_cell.angle_beta   90.00
_cell.angle_gamma   90.00
#
_symmetry.space_group_name_H-M   'P 1'
#
loop_
_entity.id
_entity.type
_entity.pdbx_description
1 polymer ?
#
loop_
_entity_poly.entity_id
_entity_poly.type
_entity_poly.pdbx_seq_one_letter_code
_entity_poly.pdbx_strand_id
1 'polypeptide(L)'
;MARDGGDLERRVAAGWARLASETGKFADRQAAIEGERQGMLDALAGAPQAGTVTAGTAPRGIVVGEKDSNERAAAARDYLIQKHGLQPYQAAAIAGHGMQESGFDLAAVGDNGTAKGAFQHRGDRLVNGQRFAARSGRSWDTLEAQLDFVMHELANSESYAGNALRNATNLDEAVAAFMHFERPAGYTRENPTAGHGYSNRLAYAKGLSGVAIDDAARDGPMRITPVGEAVPVRAAAPGGFRPTGSATIRGRAYDVAGTRTYLQQLDLAMQQDMTAVYNAYADDPAMLNKSLGELKEAHLRDHVFDEIAGDYSAAFDQKALNMLERSREAARIREEQKDREEFLGRIDTLEEEKARFLAGQNAGAERDAEDLFGIQNSIDEHYNNAVTRGLMSQAEADRYKASSMRDTSVAFYLGQADGKTSDEIAEMRTQMAKDYSDGKLSNVDRESYARIDAGLDKLTKDTKTAERTTTNTLKRDGDALALRILEGETIPAQEVTQFERNLQASPYAETVGQSALNRMRVAQLLKTNPPAAVRQKLEEILKGPDGTVNRDDLAFARDLIARQEKSLDKDPLALAERYGAVPVVPGLLDEFQASGALSAVKGRIDTANAVADRFGIAPKYFTGTETAEIAELIRTDTDTGLGLIAGIVEAGGDVSGDMLRELRETAPEAEWAGLVFALDGSPGAAQDAILGNQPGPDGKRLENPVKKQRRVVTADVMGGALSQLQPDDANRVEQGAMSIARRRAAEAGVDADSPEAAEIYRSALNEAAGAVSSPGGQRGGFAELNGDSFLLPPGWTLEEVEDVLEDLTDQDLKQMGAPLSRLSEFGVSVTADDIRSANLYAVAPGVYRVAKQRSGRLEYMADPAGGFWELDLNRLRTGQERRLRGGNANSGGGGF
;
A
#
# COMPACT_ATOMS: atom_id res chain seq x y z
N MET A 1 83.72 62.51 -119.76
CA MET A 1 82.85 62.97 -118.66
C MET A 1 82.30 61.72 -117.99
N ALA A 2 82.84 61.28 -116.85
CA ALA A 2 82.61 61.81 -115.50
C ALA A 2 81.45 61.06 -114.81
N ARG A 3 81.79 60.21 -113.82
CA ARG A 3 81.31 60.27 -112.42
C ARG A 3 81.85 59.11 -111.60
N ASP A 4 82.43 59.47 -110.45
CA ASP A 4 83.10 58.66 -109.44
C ASP A 4 82.23 57.55 -108.81
N GLY A 5 82.74 56.31 -108.88
CA GLY A 5 83.31 55.59 -107.73
C GLY A 5 82.51 55.47 -106.42
N GLY A 6 81.83 54.34 -106.24
CA GLY A 6 81.81 53.62 -104.95
C GLY A 6 80.66 53.86 -103.95
N ASP A 7 79.64 54.65 -104.28
CA ASP A 7 78.52 54.87 -103.35
C ASP A 7 77.65 53.61 -103.14
N LEU A 8 77.58 52.73 -104.14
CA LEU A 8 76.87 51.46 -104.05
C LEU A 8 77.56 50.51 -103.07
N GLU A 9 78.89 50.42 -103.11
CA GLU A 9 79.69 49.54 -102.25
C GLU A 9 79.63 49.97 -100.78
N ARG A 10 79.64 51.28 -100.48
CA ARG A 10 79.46 51.78 -99.12
C ARG A 10 78.07 51.48 -98.56
N ARG A 11 77.02 51.59 -99.36
CA ARG A 11 75.64 51.27 -98.92
C ARG A 11 75.44 49.78 -98.71
N VAL A 12 76.02 48.95 -99.58
CA VAL A 12 76.02 47.49 -99.43
C VAL A 12 76.81 47.09 -98.17
N ALA A 13 78.01 47.63 -97.96
CA ALA A 13 78.80 47.38 -96.75
C ALA A 13 78.09 47.86 -95.46
N ALA A 14 77.43 49.02 -95.49
CA ALA A 14 76.62 49.50 -94.37
C ALA A 14 75.34 48.67 -94.14
N GLY A 15 74.78 48.08 -95.20
CA GLY A 15 73.68 47.11 -95.12
C GLY A 15 74.12 45.80 -94.48
N TRP A 16 75.27 45.26 -94.89
CA TRP A 16 75.88 44.08 -94.29
C TRP A 16 76.31 44.31 -92.83
N ALA A 17 76.83 45.49 -92.50
CA ALA A 17 77.17 45.83 -91.11
C ALA A 17 75.94 45.93 -90.20
N ARG A 18 74.82 46.47 -90.72
CA ARG A 18 73.53 46.48 -89.99
C ARG A 18 72.97 45.08 -89.83
N LEU A 19 72.97 44.28 -90.89
CA LEU A 19 72.54 42.88 -90.83
C LEU A 19 73.41 42.09 -89.84
N ALA A 20 74.73 42.27 -89.84
CA ALA A 20 75.66 41.65 -88.89
C ALA A 20 75.44 42.10 -87.44
N SER A 21 75.07 43.36 -87.22
CA SER A 21 74.72 43.86 -85.87
C SER A 21 73.37 43.31 -85.40
N GLU A 22 72.38 43.22 -86.28
CA GLU A 22 71.07 42.63 -85.97
C GLU A 22 71.17 41.12 -85.72
N THR A 23 71.94 40.39 -86.52
CA THR A 23 72.21 38.97 -86.31
C THR A 23 73.04 38.75 -85.04
N GLY A 24 73.99 39.63 -84.72
CA GLY A 24 74.73 39.62 -83.45
C GLY A 24 73.82 39.79 -82.23
N LYS A 25 72.93 40.79 -82.24
CA LYS A 25 71.93 40.98 -81.16
C LYS A 25 70.93 39.83 -81.06
N PHE A 26 70.55 39.23 -82.19
CA PHE A 26 69.71 38.04 -82.20
C PHE A 26 70.44 36.84 -81.59
N ALA A 27 71.72 36.61 -81.96
CA ALA A 27 72.56 35.57 -81.37
C ALA A 27 72.76 35.77 -79.86
N ASP A 28 73.01 37.00 -79.40
CA ASP A 28 73.15 37.33 -77.99
C ASP A 28 71.86 37.04 -77.19
N ARG A 29 70.69 37.37 -77.76
CA ARG A 29 69.39 37.06 -77.14
C ARG A 29 69.11 35.56 -77.10
N GLN A 30 69.38 34.84 -78.19
CA GLN A 30 69.21 33.38 -78.21
C GLN A 30 70.17 32.69 -77.23
N ALA A 31 71.41 33.18 -77.12
CA ALA A 31 72.38 32.70 -76.15
C ALA A 31 71.94 32.98 -74.70
N ALA A 32 71.35 34.14 -74.42
CA ALA A 32 70.79 34.45 -73.10
C ALA A 32 69.59 33.55 -72.76
N ILE A 33 68.63 33.39 -73.67
CA ILE A 33 67.44 32.53 -73.47
C ILE A 33 67.84 31.08 -73.23
N GLU A 34 68.79 30.56 -74.03
CA GLU A 34 69.27 29.19 -73.85
C GLU A 34 70.06 29.02 -72.56
N GLY A 35 70.81 30.05 -72.14
CA GLY A 35 71.46 30.11 -70.83
C GLY A 35 70.43 30.04 -69.70
N GLU A 36 69.44 30.92 -69.73
CA GLU A 36 68.35 31.01 -68.75
C GLU A 36 67.60 29.67 -68.63
N ARG A 37 67.18 29.09 -69.76
CA ARG A 37 66.45 27.83 -69.81
C ARG A 37 67.27 26.67 -69.24
N GLN A 38 68.54 26.55 -69.64
CA GLN A 38 69.39 25.48 -69.14
C GLN A 38 69.72 25.67 -67.66
N GLY A 39 69.94 26.91 -67.21
CA GLY A 39 70.18 27.23 -65.80
C GLY A 39 69.00 26.87 -64.92
N MET A 40 67.78 27.18 -65.36
CA MET A 40 66.56 26.77 -64.66
C MET A 40 66.39 25.25 -64.61
N LEU A 41 66.64 24.54 -65.72
CA LEU A 41 66.50 23.08 -65.78
C LEU A 41 67.52 22.37 -64.88
N ASP A 42 68.79 22.80 -64.92
CA ASP A 42 69.84 22.22 -64.10
C ASP A 42 69.66 22.56 -62.61
N ALA A 43 69.17 23.77 -62.31
CA ALA A 43 68.80 24.15 -60.94
C ALA A 43 67.61 23.36 -60.42
N LEU A 44 66.61 23.05 -61.26
CA LEU A 44 65.46 22.21 -60.88
C LEU A 44 65.88 20.75 -60.70
N ALA A 45 66.78 20.25 -61.56
CA ALA A 45 67.32 18.90 -61.46
C ALA A 45 68.27 18.74 -60.25
N GLY A 46 68.99 19.81 -59.89
CA GLY A 46 69.91 19.87 -58.77
C GLY A 46 69.34 20.48 -57.50
N ALA A 47 68.05 20.85 -57.47
CA ALA A 47 67.40 21.45 -56.32
C ALA A 47 67.17 20.43 -55.20
N PRO A 48 67.22 20.85 -53.92
CA PRO A 48 66.81 20.01 -52.83
C PRO A 48 65.31 19.67 -52.97
N GLN A 49 64.98 18.42 -52.71
CA GLN A 49 63.59 17.98 -52.54
C GLN A 49 63.28 17.95 -51.05
N ALA A 50 62.02 18.19 -50.68
CA ALA A 50 61.61 18.02 -49.28
C ALA A 50 61.90 16.60 -48.81
N GLY A 51 62.44 16.48 -47.60
CA GLY A 51 62.73 15.19 -47.00
C GLY A 51 61.42 14.41 -46.80
N THR A 52 61.42 13.12 -47.10
CA THR A 52 60.35 12.25 -46.58
C THR A 52 60.57 12.10 -45.09
N VAL A 53 59.76 12.81 -44.29
CA VAL A 53 59.63 12.51 -42.87
C VAL A 53 58.89 11.18 -42.75
N THR A 54 59.63 10.07 -42.74
CA THR A 54 59.13 8.79 -42.23
C THR A 54 59.04 8.88 -40.71
N ALA A 55 58.12 9.71 -40.23
CA ALA A 55 57.50 9.43 -38.94
C ALA A 55 56.81 8.09 -39.13
N GLY A 56 57.31 7.05 -38.47
CA GLY A 56 56.55 5.82 -38.33
C GLY A 56 55.18 6.25 -37.81
N THR A 57 54.15 6.13 -38.65
CA THR A 57 52.78 6.26 -38.21
C THR A 57 52.54 5.10 -37.26
N ALA A 58 52.86 5.33 -35.99
CA ALA A 58 52.13 4.67 -34.93
C ALA A 58 50.70 5.21 -35.08
N PRO A 59 49.73 4.39 -35.53
CA PRO A 59 48.34 4.82 -35.53
C PRO A 59 48.00 5.16 -34.07
N ARG A 60 47.53 6.39 -33.81
CA ARG A 60 46.88 6.74 -32.54
C ARG A 60 45.58 5.94 -32.48
N GLY A 61 45.70 4.69 -32.03
CA GLY A 61 44.62 3.74 -31.87
C GLY A 61 43.77 4.07 -30.65
N ILE A 62 42.46 3.90 -30.84
CA ILE A 62 41.41 3.90 -29.84
C ILE A 62 41.80 2.96 -28.69
N VAL A 63 41.78 3.46 -27.46
CA VAL A 63 41.79 2.61 -26.26
C VAL A 63 40.39 2.00 -26.13
N VAL A 64 40.23 0.76 -26.58
CA VAL A 64 39.07 -0.06 -26.21
C VAL A 64 39.44 -0.78 -24.91
N GLY A 65 38.63 -0.60 -23.86
CA GLY A 65 38.82 -1.25 -22.57
C GLY A 65 38.77 -2.78 -22.66
N GLU A 66 39.06 -3.44 -21.53
CA GLU A 66 39.16 -4.90 -21.39
C GLU A 66 38.01 -5.67 -22.07
N LYS A 67 38.29 -6.87 -22.59
CA LYS A 67 37.32 -7.76 -23.27
C LYS A 67 35.98 -7.87 -22.52
N ASP A 68 36.04 -7.93 -21.19
CA ASP A 68 34.88 -8.06 -20.30
C ASP A 68 33.95 -6.82 -20.32
N SER A 69 34.50 -5.63 -20.56
CA SER A 69 33.74 -4.37 -20.67
C SER A 69 32.84 -4.36 -21.91
N ASN A 70 33.36 -4.86 -23.04
CA ASN A 70 32.60 -4.96 -24.29
C ASN A 70 31.50 -6.03 -24.23
N GLU A 71 31.74 -7.16 -23.53
CA GLU A 71 30.73 -8.20 -23.33
C GLU A 71 29.58 -7.71 -22.44
N ARG A 72 29.87 -6.91 -21.39
CA ARG A 72 28.84 -6.28 -20.54
C ARG A 72 28.02 -5.24 -21.29
N ALA A 73 28.64 -4.40 -22.11
CA ALA A 73 27.91 -3.43 -22.94
C ALA A 73 26.99 -4.13 -23.98
N ALA A 74 27.41 -5.26 -24.53
CA ALA A 74 26.56 -6.08 -25.38
C ALA A 74 25.38 -6.71 -24.60
N ALA A 75 25.64 -7.22 -23.38
CA ALA A 75 24.59 -7.73 -22.50
C ALA A 75 23.58 -6.63 -22.09
N ALA A 76 24.06 -5.41 -21.84
CA ALA A 76 23.23 -4.25 -21.54
C ALA A 76 22.30 -3.89 -22.70
N ARG A 77 22.85 -3.84 -23.93
CA ARG A 77 22.06 -3.64 -25.16
C ARG A 77 20.96 -4.70 -25.27
N ASP A 78 21.32 -5.97 -25.11
CA ASP A 78 20.37 -7.08 -25.26
C ASP A 78 19.29 -7.06 -24.18
N TYR A 79 19.65 -6.73 -22.93
CA TYR A 79 18.70 -6.54 -21.85
C TYR A 79 17.71 -5.40 -22.15
N LEU A 80 18.20 -4.26 -22.62
CA LEU A 80 17.35 -3.11 -22.97
C LEU A 80 16.36 -3.43 -24.12
N ILE A 81 16.79 -4.23 -25.10
CA ILE A 81 15.91 -4.72 -26.18
C ILE A 81 14.84 -5.66 -25.60
N GLN A 82 15.26 -6.67 -24.83
CA GLN A 82 14.38 -7.74 -24.35
C GLN A 82 13.39 -7.27 -23.27
N LYS A 83 13.87 -6.45 -22.33
CA LYS A 83 13.09 -6.00 -21.17
C LYS A 83 12.28 -4.75 -21.45
N HIS A 84 12.89 -3.77 -22.12
CA HIS A 84 12.32 -2.43 -22.30
C HIS A 84 11.81 -2.17 -23.73
N GLY A 85 11.98 -3.13 -24.64
CA GLY A 85 11.44 -3.05 -26.01
C GLY A 85 12.12 -1.99 -26.88
N LEU A 86 13.34 -1.57 -26.53
CA LEU A 86 14.06 -0.58 -27.32
C LEU A 86 14.48 -1.14 -28.68
N GLN A 87 14.53 -0.27 -29.70
CA GLN A 87 15.10 -0.64 -30.99
C GLN A 87 16.61 -0.89 -30.85
N PRO A 88 17.21 -1.76 -31.69
CA PRO A 88 18.63 -2.09 -31.58
C PRO A 88 19.58 -0.88 -31.55
N TYR A 89 19.29 0.15 -32.36
CA TYR A 89 20.09 1.38 -32.40
C TYR A 89 19.88 2.29 -31.17
N GLN A 90 18.70 2.27 -30.54
CA GLN A 90 18.45 2.98 -29.28
C GLN A 90 19.19 2.30 -28.13
N ALA A 91 19.10 0.97 -28.05
CA ALA A 91 19.81 0.19 -27.04
C ALA A 91 21.33 0.28 -27.20
N ALA A 92 21.85 0.26 -28.44
CA ALA A 92 23.27 0.44 -28.72
C ALA A 92 23.76 1.85 -28.37
N ALA A 93 22.92 2.88 -28.55
CA ALA A 93 23.26 4.24 -28.12
C ALA A 93 23.40 4.32 -26.58
N ILE A 94 22.43 3.83 -25.82
CA ILE A 94 22.53 3.78 -24.35
C ILE A 94 23.79 3.02 -23.91
N ALA A 95 24.01 1.83 -24.47
CA ALA A 95 25.16 1.02 -24.13
C ALA A 95 26.50 1.68 -24.50
N GLY A 96 26.56 2.37 -25.65
CA GLY A 96 27.75 3.10 -26.09
C GLY A 96 28.08 4.34 -25.26
N HIS A 97 27.07 4.96 -24.63
CA HIS A 97 27.29 6.03 -23.66
C HIS A 97 27.91 5.49 -22.36
N GLY A 98 27.38 4.40 -21.80
CA GLY A 98 27.98 3.78 -20.61
C GLY A 98 29.43 3.28 -20.83
N MET A 99 29.78 2.90 -22.06
CA MET A 99 31.16 2.59 -22.43
C MET A 99 32.10 3.79 -22.33
N GLN A 100 31.61 4.99 -22.66
CA GLN A 100 32.39 6.21 -22.54
C GLN A 100 32.44 6.74 -21.10
N GLU A 101 31.37 6.56 -20.32
CA GLU A 101 31.33 7.05 -18.93
C GLU A 101 32.20 6.21 -18.00
N SER A 102 32.22 4.89 -18.15
CA SER A 102 32.97 4.02 -17.21
C SER A 102 33.61 2.77 -17.83
N GLY A 103 33.61 2.63 -19.16
CA GLY A 103 33.88 1.33 -19.78
C GLY A 103 32.79 0.30 -19.44
N PHE A 104 31.57 0.75 -19.11
CA PHE A 104 30.48 -0.11 -18.64
C PHE A 104 30.79 -0.91 -17.37
N ASP A 105 31.68 -0.41 -16.53
CA ASP A 105 31.90 -0.96 -15.20
C ASP A 105 30.80 -0.47 -14.23
N LEU A 106 30.06 -1.43 -13.68
CA LEU A 106 28.95 -1.22 -12.74
C LEU A 106 29.42 -0.77 -11.36
N ALA A 107 30.69 -1.04 -11.03
CA ALA A 107 31.32 -0.65 -9.79
C ALA A 107 32.21 0.59 -9.93
N ALA A 108 32.34 1.15 -11.14
CA ALA A 108 33.19 2.31 -11.39
C ALA A 108 32.80 3.46 -10.48
N VAL A 109 33.81 3.99 -9.80
CA VAL A 109 33.70 5.16 -8.95
C VAL A 109 34.49 6.28 -9.61
N GLY A 110 33.79 7.32 -10.04
CA GLY A 110 34.38 8.53 -10.63
C GLY A 110 34.16 9.76 -9.76
N ASP A 111 34.57 10.91 -10.28
CA ASP A 111 34.42 12.23 -9.63
C ASP A 111 34.78 12.21 -8.14
N ASN A 112 36.01 11.76 -7.82
CA ASN A 112 36.55 11.67 -6.46
C ASN A 112 35.66 10.89 -5.45
N GLY A 113 34.87 9.91 -5.91
CA GLY A 113 34.04 9.10 -5.02
C GLY A 113 32.55 9.41 -5.05
N THR A 114 32.13 10.40 -5.85
CA THR A 114 30.75 10.94 -5.85
C THR A 114 29.86 10.38 -6.96
N ALA A 115 30.48 9.88 -8.03
CA ALA A 115 29.79 9.23 -9.15
C ALA A 115 29.99 7.71 -9.07
N LYS A 116 28.93 6.92 -9.34
CA LYS A 116 29.01 5.46 -9.31
C LYS A 116 28.22 4.80 -10.44
N GLY A 117 28.79 3.75 -11.01
CA GLY A 117 28.12 2.83 -11.95
C GLY A 117 28.36 3.13 -13.43
N ALA A 118 27.66 2.39 -14.29
CA ALA A 118 27.87 2.39 -15.74
C ALA A 118 27.70 3.78 -16.39
N PHE A 119 26.86 4.63 -15.80
CA PHE A 119 26.55 5.98 -16.30
C PHE A 119 27.00 7.06 -15.31
N GLN A 120 27.90 6.72 -14.38
CA GLN A 120 28.48 7.66 -13.42
C GLN A 120 27.41 8.52 -12.70
N HIS A 121 26.30 7.89 -12.28
CA HIS A 121 25.25 8.59 -11.54
C HIS A 121 25.83 9.22 -10.28
N ARG A 122 25.55 10.52 -10.09
CA ARG A 122 26.11 11.36 -9.02
C ARG A 122 25.02 12.04 -8.19
N GLY A 123 25.32 12.29 -6.92
CA GLY A 123 24.46 13.04 -6.00
C GLY A 123 23.06 12.43 -5.84
N ASP A 124 22.02 13.26 -5.90
CA ASP A 124 20.63 12.83 -5.74
C ASP A 124 20.21 11.72 -6.71
N ARG A 125 20.76 11.69 -7.92
CA ARG A 125 20.43 10.66 -8.91
C ARG A 125 20.94 9.28 -8.46
N LEU A 126 22.14 9.22 -7.88
CA LEU A 126 22.69 7.99 -7.31
C LEU A 126 21.86 7.51 -6.11
N VAL A 127 21.51 8.41 -5.19
CA VAL A 127 20.70 8.09 -4.00
C VAL A 127 19.32 7.57 -4.42
N ASN A 128 18.68 8.22 -5.40
CA ASN A 128 17.39 7.77 -5.93
C ASN A 128 17.51 6.41 -6.63
N GLY A 129 18.59 6.16 -7.35
CA GLY A 129 18.89 4.87 -7.97
C GLY A 129 19.05 3.74 -6.95
N GLN A 130 19.81 3.98 -5.88
CA GLN A 130 19.97 3.02 -4.78
C GLN A 130 18.64 2.70 -4.09
N ARG A 131 17.81 3.72 -3.83
CA ARG A 131 16.46 3.53 -3.29
C ARG A 131 15.55 2.77 -4.25
N PHE A 132 15.64 3.05 -5.55
CA PHE A 132 14.88 2.34 -6.58
C PHE A 132 15.24 0.85 -6.62
N ALA A 133 16.53 0.53 -6.56
CA ALA A 133 17.01 -0.85 -6.48
C ALA A 133 16.55 -1.55 -5.19
N ALA A 134 16.65 -0.88 -4.04
CA ALA A 134 16.25 -1.42 -2.74
C ALA A 134 14.75 -1.76 -2.67
N ARG A 135 13.88 -0.94 -3.27
CA ARG A 135 12.42 -1.22 -3.34
C ARG A 135 12.10 -2.50 -4.10
N SER A 136 12.96 -2.89 -5.03
CA SER A 136 12.83 -4.13 -5.80
C SER A 136 13.64 -5.30 -5.20
N GLY A 137 14.21 -5.11 -4.01
CA GLY A 137 15.05 -6.11 -3.34
C GLY A 137 16.38 -6.39 -4.04
N ARG A 138 16.88 -5.47 -4.88
CA ARG A 138 18.13 -5.64 -5.66
C ARG A 138 19.24 -4.72 -5.15
N SER A 139 20.49 -5.12 -5.37
CA SER A 139 21.65 -4.25 -5.18
C SER A 139 21.76 -3.24 -6.32
N TRP A 140 22.23 -2.03 -6.02
CA TRP A 140 22.57 -1.01 -7.03
C TRP A 140 23.71 -1.47 -7.96
N ASP A 141 24.55 -2.40 -7.51
CA ASP A 141 25.72 -2.85 -8.27
C ASP A 141 25.38 -3.86 -9.38
N THR A 142 24.09 -4.17 -9.60
CA THR A 142 23.68 -5.08 -10.68
C THR A 142 23.33 -4.33 -11.97
N LEU A 143 23.59 -4.99 -13.11
CA LEU A 143 23.34 -4.47 -14.44
C LEU A 143 21.87 -4.05 -14.62
N GLU A 144 20.96 -4.92 -14.18
CA GLU A 144 19.52 -4.72 -14.31
C GLU A 144 19.04 -3.56 -13.46
N ALA A 145 19.58 -3.38 -12.24
CA ALA A 145 19.17 -2.29 -11.36
C ALA A 145 19.54 -0.92 -11.95
N GLN A 146 20.76 -0.79 -12.49
CA GLN A 146 21.22 0.47 -13.10
C GLN A 146 20.47 0.76 -14.40
N LEU A 147 20.27 -0.25 -15.26
CA LEU A 147 19.53 -0.07 -16.52
C LEU A 147 18.04 0.20 -16.31
N ASP A 148 17.38 -0.50 -15.39
CA ASP A 148 15.97 -0.24 -15.05
C ASP A 148 15.81 1.18 -14.48
N PHE A 149 16.78 1.67 -13.71
CA PHE A 149 16.76 3.04 -13.19
C PHE A 149 16.98 4.09 -14.29
N VAL A 150 17.93 3.88 -15.21
CA VAL A 150 18.08 4.76 -16.41
C VAL A 150 16.77 4.87 -17.17
N MET A 151 16.10 3.74 -17.41
CA MET A 151 14.80 3.73 -18.10
C MET A 151 13.70 4.43 -17.29
N HIS A 152 13.70 4.28 -15.97
CA HIS A 152 12.81 5.02 -15.07
C HIS A 152 13.08 6.54 -15.12
N GLU A 153 14.33 6.99 -15.14
CA GLU A 153 14.66 8.40 -15.29
C GLU A 153 14.21 8.94 -16.65
N LEU A 154 14.51 8.24 -17.75
CA LEU A 154 14.07 8.63 -19.10
C LEU A 154 12.54 8.72 -19.25
N ALA A 155 11.79 7.97 -18.44
CA ALA A 155 10.33 8.05 -18.41
C ALA A 155 9.81 9.21 -17.53
N ASN A 156 10.61 9.69 -16.58
CA ASN A 156 10.21 10.64 -15.55
C ASN A 156 11.10 11.90 -15.55
N SER A 157 12.12 11.94 -14.69
CA SER A 157 12.98 13.10 -14.44
C SER A 157 13.76 13.56 -15.68
N GLU A 158 14.11 12.63 -16.57
CA GLU A 158 14.85 12.84 -17.80
C GLU A 158 13.98 12.65 -19.06
N SER A 159 12.69 12.98 -18.94
CA SER A 159 11.68 12.81 -20.01
C SER A 159 12.02 13.52 -21.32
N TYR A 160 12.79 14.61 -21.30
CA TYR A 160 13.24 15.25 -22.54
C TYR A 160 14.18 14.35 -23.35
N ALA A 161 15.22 13.79 -22.69
CA ALA A 161 16.12 12.84 -23.32
C ALA A 161 15.39 11.55 -23.73
N GLY A 162 14.47 11.07 -22.89
CA GLY A 162 13.65 9.89 -23.20
C GLY A 162 12.72 10.08 -24.40
N ASN A 163 12.09 11.26 -24.55
CA ASN A 163 11.29 11.59 -25.72
C ASN A 163 12.15 11.69 -26.98
N ALA A 164 13.32 12.33 -26.91
CA ALA A 164 14.25 12.44 -28.04
C ALA A 164 14.74 11.05 -28.47
N LEU A 165 15.09 10.18 -27.52
CA LEU A 165 15.57 8.83 -27.81
C LEU A 165 14.46 7.97 -28.46
N ARG A 166 13.22 8.06 -27.95
CA ARG A 166 12.07 7.35 -28.54
C ARG A 166 11.75 7.78 -29.97
N ASN A 167 12.00 9.04 -30.30
CA ASN A 167 11.75 9.61 -31.63
C ASN A 167 12.93 9.44 -32.60
N ALA A 168 14.11 9.05 -32.11
CA ALA A 168 15.26 8.78 -32.96
C ALA A 168 14.96 7.64 -33.93
N THR A 169 15.38 7.82 -35.19
CA THR A 169 15.11 6.86 -36.28
C THR A 169 16.35 6.12 -36.74
N ASN A 170 17.53 6.55 -36.28
CA ASN A 170 18.83 5.95 -36.59
C ASN A 170 19.80 6.08 -35.40
N LEU A 171 20.98 5.46 -35.54
CA LEU A 171 21.99 5.40 -34.49
C LEU A 171 22.57 6.77 -34.13
N ASP A 172 22.88 7.62 -35.12
CA ASP A 172 23.43 8.95 -34.90
C ASP A 172 22.43 9.85 -34.13
N GLU A 173 21.14 9.80 -34.50
CA GLU A 173 20.07 10.49 -33.77
C GLU A 173 19.89 9.95 -32.35
N ALA A 174 20.01 8.64 -32.15
CA ALA A 174 19.87 8.03 -30.82
C ALA A 174 21.06 8.39 -29.91
N VAL A 175 22.29 8.42 -30.45
CA VAL A 175 23.48 8.86 -29.73
C VAL A 175 23.37 10.34 -29.37
N ALA A 176 22.96 11.19 -30.30
CA ALA A 176 22.74 12.62 -30.05
C ALA A 176 21.60 12.85 -29.03
N ALA A 177 20.52 12.06 -29.08
CA ALA A 177 19.42 12.14 -28.14
C ALA A 177 19.85 11.78 -26.72
N PHE A 178 20.68 10.74 -26.55
CA PHE A 178 21.17 10.33 -25.24
C PHE A 178 22.24 11.26 -24.67
N MET A 179 22.87 12.13 -25.48
CA MET A 179 23.71 13.23 -24.95
C MET A 179 22.91 14.19 -24.07
N HIS A 180 21.58 14.30 -24.25
CA HIS A 180 20.73 15.09 -23.38
C HIS A 180 20.59 14.51 -21.96
N PHE A 181 20.94 13.23 -21.77
CA PHE A 181 20.97 12.54 -20.49
C PHE A 181 22.33 12.74 -19.79
N GLU A 182 23.45 12.51 -20.50
CA GLU A 182 24.81 12.62 -19.93
C GLU A 182 25.30 14.06 -19.74
N ARG A 183 24.99 14.95 -20.69
CA ARG A 183 25.36 16.37 -20.66
C ARG A 183 26.86 16.64 -20.34
N PRO A 184 27.82 16.01 -21.05
CA PRO A 184 29.25 16.18 -20.77
C PRO A 184 29.74 17.59 -21.13
N ALA A 185 30.97 17.95 -20.71
CA ALA A 185 31.56 19.25 -21.01
C ALA A 185 31.45 19.65 -22.49
N GLY A 186 31.05 20.89 -22.79
CA GLY A 186 30.83 21.38 -24.16
C GLY A 186 29.44 21.04 -24.75
N TYR A 187 28.62 20.25 -24.06
CA TYR A 187 27.23 20.00 -24.44
C TYR A 187 26.39 21.28 -24.32
N THR A 188 25.54 21.49 -25.33
CA THR A 188 24.40 22.42 -25.26
C THR A 188 23.17 21.72 -25.81
N ARG A 189 21.97 22.19 -25.45
CA ARG A 189 20.73 21.58 -25.93
C ARG A 189 20.56 21.73 -27.44
N GLU A 190 21.04 22.85 -27.98
CA GLU A 190 20.98 23.21 -29.40
C GLU A 190 22.04 22.48 -30.22
N ASN A 191 23.17 22.09 -29.60
CA ASN A 191 24.24 21.33 -30.23
C ASN A 191 24.75 20.20 -29.32
N PRO A 192 24.00 19.11 -29.18
CA PRO A 192 24.40 17.98 -28.34
C PRO A 192 25.69 17.30 -28.82
N THR A 193 25.99 17.39 -30.12
CA THR A 193 27.17 16.75 -30.74
C THR A 193 28.50 17.44 -30.43
N ALA A 194 28.47 18.67 -29.90
CA ALA A 194 29.67 19.37 -29.43
C ALA A 194 30.17 18.88 -28.06
N GLY A 195 29.37 18.04 -27.36
CA GLY A 195 29.76 17.48 -26.08
C GLY A 195 31.00 16.59 -26.18
N HIS A 196 31.89 16.75 -25.20
CA HIS A 196 33.14 15.99 -25.08
C HIS A 196 32.87 14.49 -25.17
N GLY A 197 33.63 13.80 -26.03
CA GLY A 197 33.51 12.34 -26.23
C GLY A 197 32.37 11.89 -27.16
N TYR A 198 31.66 12.80 -27.85
CA TYR A 198 30.59 12.43 -28.79
C TYR A 198 31.05 11.41 -29.86
N SER A 199 32.19 11.66 -30.51
CA SER A 199 32.74 10.75 -31.54
C SER A 199 33.05 9.35 -30.99
N ASN A 200 33.49 9.26 -29.73
CA ASN A 200 33.80 7.98 -29.08
C ASN A 200 32.52 7.21 -28.73
N ARG A 201 31.50 7.89 -28.17
CA ARG A 201 30.18 7.29 -27.89
C ARG A 201 29.54 6.76 -29.16
N LEU A 202 29.64 7.50 -30.26
CA LEU A 202 29.18 7.05 -31.56
C LEU A 202 29.96 5.83 -32.07
N ALA A 203 31.28 5.79 -31.87
CA ALA A 203 32.10 4.63 -32.24
C ALA A 203 31.76 3.38 -31.42
N TYR A 204 31.57 3.51 -30.09
CA TYR A 204 31.14 2.40 -29.23
C TYR A 204 29.74 1.90 -29.63
N ALA A 205 28.80 2.81 -29.85
CA ALA A 205 27.45 2.47 -30.28
C ALA A 205 27.45 1.76 -31.65
N LYS A 206 28.32 2.18 -32.59
CA LYS A 206 28.49 1.50 -33.89
C LYS A 206 29.00 0.07 -33.72
N GLY A 207 30.04 -0.13 -32.91
CA GLY A 207 30.56 -1.46 -32.57
C GLY A 207 29.52 -2.38 -31.93
N LEU A 208 28.64 -1.83 -31.09
CA LEU A 208 27.55 -2.57 -30.45
C LEU A 208 26.32 -2.76 -31.35
N SER A 209 26.16 -1.97 -32.42
CA SER A 209 25.04 -2.12 -33.35
C SER A 209 25.23 -3.24 -34.39
N GLY A 210 26.41 -3.87 -34.43
CA GLY A 210 26.74 -4.92 -35.41
C GLY A 210 27.10 -4.39 -36.81
N VAL A 211 27.36 -3.09 -36.94
CA VAL A 211 27.88 -2.48 -38.17
C VAL A 211 29.39 -2.73 -38.23
N ALA A 212 29.85 -3.41 -39.29
CA ALA A 212 31.22 -3.88 -39.43
C ALA A 212 32.27 -2.75 -39.36
N ILE A 213 33.33 -2.98 -38.57
CA ILE A 213 34.56 -2.18 -38.55
C ILE A 213 35.65 -3.07 -39.15
N ASP A 214 36.43 -2.58 -40.13
CA ASP A 214 37.41 -3.36 -40.89
C ASP A 214 38.47 -4.11 -40.03
N ASP A 215 38.74 -5.36 -40.42
CA ASP A 215 39.32 -6.48 -39.65
C ASP A 215 40.85 -6.45 -39.38
N ALA A 216 41.54 -5.31 -39.44
CA ALA A 216 43.02 -5.29 -39.46
C ALA A 216 43.76 -5.19 -38.10
N ALA A 217 43.08 -5.18 -36.95
CA ALA A 217 43.70 -4.82 -35.66
C ALA A 217 43.82 -5.96 -34.62
N ARG A 218 43.73 -7.23 -35.03
CA ARG A 218 43.46 -8.33 -34.08
C ARG A 218 44.63 -9.21 -33.60
N ASP A 219 45.88 -9.07 -34.07
CA ASP A 219 46.93 -9.99 -33.59
C ASP A 219 48.35 -9.39 -33.51
N GLY A 220 48.92 -9.35 -32.29
CA GLY A 220 50.33 -9.11 -32.01
C GLY A 220 50.60 -8.60 -30.58
N PRO A 221 51.46 -9.25 -29.77
CA PRO A 221 51.79 -8.78 -28.42
C PRO A 221 52.76 -7.60 -28.48
N MET A 222 52.36 -6.43 -27.96
CA MET A 222 53.22 -5.24 -27.93
C MET A 222 54.08 -5.19 -26.66
N ARG A 223 55.40 -5.12 -26.88
CA ARG A 223 56.41 -4.70 -25.89
C ARG A 223 56.45 -3.17 -25.83
N ILE A 224 56.55 -2.62 -24.62
CA ILE A 224 56.88 -1.20 -24.41
C ILE A 224 58.40 -1.04 -24.54
N THR A 225 58.85 -0.25 -25.50
CA THR A 225 60.19 0.36 -25.49
C THR A 225 59.98 1.87 -25.29
N PRO A 226 60.65 2.54 -24.33
CA PRO A 226 60.59 3.99 -24.20
C PRO A 226 61.21 4.66 -25.43
N VAL A 227 60.53 5.64 -26.04
CA VAL A 227 61.07 6.41 -27.17
C VAL A 227 62.04 7.45 -26.62
N GLY A 228 63.33 7.12 -26.67
CA GLY A 228 64.45 8.06 -26.46
C GLY A 228 65.20 8.39 -27.76
N GLU A 229 64.65 8.06 -28.94
CA GLU A 229 65.28 8.39 -30.21
C GLU A 229 64.41 9.35 -31.02
N ALA A 230 65.01 10.48 -31.40
CA ALA A 230 64.45 11.41 -32.38
C ALA A 230 64.24 10.64 -33.70
N VAL A 231 63.09 10.86 -34.35
CA VAL A 231 62.91 10.36 -35.73
C VAL A 231 63.92 11.10 -36.59
N PRO A 232 64.92 10.43 -37.19
CA PRO A 232 65.94 11.13 -37.96
C PRO A 232 65.29 11.75 -39.19
N VAL A 233 65.26 13.08 -39.26
CA VAL A 233 64.92 13.78 -40.50
C VAL A 233 66.12 13.63 -41.42
N ARG A 234 66.01 12.79 -42.45
CA ARG A 234 66.97 12.77 -43.54
C ARG A 234 66.53 13.79 -44.58
N ALA A 235 67.32 14.84 -44.71
CA ALA A 235 67.35 15.66 -45.91
C ALA A 235 67.43 14.73 -47.15
N ALA A 236 66.68 15.05 -48.21
CA ALA A 236 66.77 14.32 -49.48
C ALA A 236 68.15 14.54 -50.13
N ALA A 237 68.41 13.97 -51.31
CA ALA A 237 69.73 14.02 -51.96
C ALA A 237 70.31 15.45 -51.98
N PRO A 238 71.63 15.62 -51.70
CA PRO A 238 72.24 16.94 -51.57
C PRO A 238 72.09 17.76 -52.85
N GLY A 239 71.86 19.07 -52.71
CA GLY A 239 71.61 19.94 -53.85
C GLY A 239 72.87 20.14 -54.69
N GLY A 240 72.82 19.70 -55.96
CA GLY A 240 73.98 19.64 -56.85
C GLY A 240 74.21 20.88 -57.73
N PHE A 241 73.29 21.84 -57.75
CA PHE A 241 73.42 23.04 -58.60
C PHE A 241 74.48 24.01 -58.04
N ARG A 242 75.32 24.57 -58.91
CA ARG A 242 76.23 25.69 -58.59
C ARG A 242 76.31 26.65 -59.78
N PRO A 243 76.34 27.98 -59.55
CA PRO A 243 76.65 28.92 -60.61
C PRO A 243 78.05 28.67 -61.15
N THR A 244 78.21 28.80 -62.47
CA THR A 244 79.43 28.48 -63.22
C THR A 244 80.47 29.60 -63.19
N GLY A 245 80.06 30.84 -62.91
CA GLY A 245 80.94 32.02 -62.92
C GLY A 245 81.35 32.46 -64.34
N SER A 246 80.64 32.01 -65.37
CA SER A 246 81.00 32.26 -66.76
C SER A 246 80.70 33.71 -67.20
N ALA A 247 81.71 34.39 -67.76
CA ALA A 247 81.59 35.77 -68.23
C ALA A 247 80.81 35.93 -69.56
N THR A 248 80.38 34.82 -70.17
CA THR A 248 79.59 34.84 -71.42
C THR A 248 78.14 35.29 -71.15
N ILE A 249 77.46 35.83 -72.17
CA ILE A 249 76.04 36.22 -72.07
C ILE A 249 75.16 35.03 -71.66
N ARG A 250 75.42 33.85 -72.27
CA ARG A 250 74.77 32.58 -71.92
C ARG A 250 75.05 32.16 -70.47
N GLY A 251 76.31 32.21 -70.06
CA GLY A 251 76.75 31.82 -68.72
C GLY A 251 76.16 32.68 -67.60
N ARG A 252 76.12 34.00 -67.77
CA ARG A 252 75.47 34.90 -66.80
C ARG A 252 73.96 34.67 -66.71
N ALA A 253 73.30 34.47 -67.85
CA ALA A 253 71.87 34.17 -67.87
C ALA A 253 71.56 32.82 -67.19
N TYR A 254 72.42 31.82 -67.39
CA TYR A 254 72.37 30.52 -66.71
C TYR A 254 72.51 30.66 -65.19
N ASP A 255 73.54 31.36 -64.72
CA ASP A 255 73.82 31.50 -63.29
C ASP A 255 72.67 32.25 -62.58
N VAL A 256 72.19 33.37 -63.15
CA VAL A 256 71.10 34.17 -62.54
C VAL A 256 69.80 33.39 -62.44
N ALA A 257 69.40 32.70 -63.52
CA ALA A 257 68.13 31.99 -63.55
C ALA A 257 68.17 30.71 -62.72
N GLY A 258 69.28 29.96 -62.80
CA GLY A 258 69.46 28.76 -62.02
C GLY A 258 69.57 29.05 -60.51
N THR A 259 70.33 30.06 -60.10
CA THR A 259 70.42 30.44 -58.67
C THR A 259 69.05 30.87 -58.13
N ARG A 260 68.27 31.65 -58.88
CA ARG A 260 66.91 32.04 -58.47
C ARG A 260 66.00 30.82 -58.27
N THR A 261 65.99 29.90 -59.22
CA THR A 261 65.15 28.69 -59.16
C THR A 261 65.56 27.79 -57.99
N TYR A 262 66.87 27.61 -57.77
CA TYR A 262 67.39 26.82 -56.66
C TYR A 262 66.97 27.39 -55.29
N LEU A 263 67.10 28.71 -55.09
CA LEU A 263 66.70 29.37 -53.85
C LEU A 263 65.18 29.26 -53.58
N GLN A 264 64.35 29.29 -54.61
CA GLN A 264 62.89 29.09 -54.48
C GLN A 264 62.54 27.67 -54.03
N GLN A 265 63.20 26.66 -54.58
CA GLN A 265 62.99 25.27 -54.16
C GLN A 265 63.52 25.00 -52.75
N LEU A 266 64.65 25.62 -52.39
CA LEU A 266 65.22 25.54 -51.05
C LEU A 266 64.30 26.13 -49.96
N ASP A 267 63.65 27.28 -50.21
CA ASP A 267 62.66 27.82 -49.26
C ASP A 267 61.40 26.94 -49.17
N LEU A 268 60.95 26.35 -50.29
CA LEU A 268 59.82 25.43 -50.28
C LEU A 268 60.10 24.17 -49.44
N ALA A 269 61.29 23.56 -49.62
CA ALA A 269 61.72 22.41 -48.83
C ALA A 269 61.81 22.77 -47.33
N MET A 270 62.43 23.90 -46.99
CA MET A 270 62.48 24.42 -45.62
C MET A 270 61.08 24.48 -44.99
N GLN A 271 60.10 25.08 -45.68
CA GLN A 271 58.74 25.23 -45.14
C GLN A 271 58.05 23.88 -44.92
N GLN A 272 58.20 22.94 -45.87
CA GLN A 272 57.59 21.62 -45.78
C GLN A 272 58.17 20.80 -44.62
N ASP A 273 59.50 20.78 -44.49
CA ASP A 273 60.17 20.02 -43.45
C ASP A 273 59.92 20.62 -42.05
N MET A 274 59.93 21.95 -41.92
CA MET A 274 59.57 22.62 -40.65
C MET A 274 58.12 22.35 -40.25
N THR A 275 57.20 22.31 -41.24
CA THR A 275 55.78 21.98 -40.98
C THR A 275 55.62 20.53 -40.52
N ALA A 276 56.38 19.60 -41.09
CA ALA A 276 56.36 18.21 -40.69
C ALA A 276 56.87 18.03 -39.24
N VAL A 277 57.98 18.70 -38.89
CA VAL A 277 58.50 18.72 -37.51
C VAL A 277 57.49 19.35 -36.54
N TYR A 278 56.87 20.47 -36.92
CA TYR A 278 55.84 21.11 -36.10
C TYR A 278 54.64 20.19 -35.86
N ASN A 279 54.10 19.54 -36.89
CA ASN A 279 52.96 18.64 -36.73
C ASN A 279 53.27 17.43 -35.84
N ALA A 280 54.52 16.95 -35.83
CA ALA A 280 54.95 15.84 -34.98
C ALA A 280 55.09 16.23 -33.51
N TYR A 281 55.53 17.46 -33.22
CA TYR A 281 55.93 17.89 -31.87
C TYR A 281 55.24 19.17 -31.36
N ALA A 282 54.13 19.61 -31.97
CA ALA A 282 53.41 20.84 -31.59
C ALA A 282 53.00 20.88 -30.10
N ASP A 283 52.80 19.72 -29.49
CA ASP A 283 52.39 19.59 -28.09
C ASP A 283 53.55 19.50 -27.09
N ASP A 284 54.79 19.38 -27.56
CA ASP A 284 56.00 19.32 -26.73
C ASP A 284 56.99 20.41 -27.16
N PRO A 285 56.97 21.60 -26.51
CA PRO A 285 57.83 22.71 -26.86
C PRO A 285 59.33 22.40 -26.77
N ALA A 286 59.73 21.47 -25.88
CA ALA A 286 61.13 21.10 -25.69
C ALA A 286 61.62 20.20 -26.82
N MET A 287 60.81 19.20 -27.19
CA MET A 287 61.11 18.29 -28.29
C MET A 287 61.06 19.02 -29.64
N LEU A 288 60.08 19.91 -29.84
CA LEU A 288 59.97 20.76 -31.02
C LEU A 288 61.22 21.63 -31.24
N ASN A 289 61.73 22.28 -30.17
CA ASN A 289 62.92 23.13 -30.26
C ASN A 289 64.15 22.32 -30.68
N LYS A 290 64.33 21.14 -30.10
CA LYS A 290 65.44 20.25 -30.42
C LYS A 290 65.36 19.76 -31.87
N SER A 291 64.20 19.28 -32.32
CA SER A 291 64.04 18.76 -33.68
C SER A 291 64.16 19.84 -34.77
N LEU A 292 63.73 21.08 -34.51
CA LEU A 292 63.94 22.20 -35.43
C LEU A 292 65.43 22.57 -35.53
N GLY A 293 66.19 22.48 -34.43
CA GLY A 293 67.64 22.68 -34.42
C GLY A 293 68.37 21.63 -35.26
N GLU A 294 68.04 20.36 -35.07
CA GLU A 294 68.60 19.24 -35.85
C GLU A 294 68.27 19.38 -37.35
N LEU A 295 67.04 19.81 -37.68
CA LEU A 295 66.61 20.07 -39.06
C LEU A 295 67.43 21.20 -39.71
N LYS A 296 67.70 22.28 -38.98
CA LYS A 296 68.52 23.40 -39.47
C LYS A 296 69.92 22.94 -39.83
N GLU A 297 70.55 22.15 -38.96
CA GLU A 297 71.90 21.61 -39.19
C GLU A 297 71.95 20.69 -40.42
N ALA A 298 70.90 19.91 -40.67
CA ALA A 298 70.80 19.08 -41.86
C ALA A 298 70.71 19.93 -43.14
N HIS A 299 69.85 20.96 -43.17
CA HIS A 299 69.71 21.82 -44.34
C HIS A 299 71.00 22.59 -44.65
N LEU A 300 71.66 23.14 -43.62
CA LEU A 300 72.93 23.86 -43.79
C LEU A 300 74.03 22.98 -44.37
N ARG A 301 74.04 21.70 -44.02
CA ARG A 301 75.03 20.72 -44.48
C ARG A 301 74.76 20.24 -45.91
N ASP A 302 73.51 19.98 -46.23
CA ASP A 302 73.14 19.20 -47.43
C ASP A 302 72.59 20.07 -48.57
N HIS A 303 72.12 21.29 -48.29
CA HIS A 303 71.30 22.08 -49.22
C HIS A 303 71.66 23.56 -49.33
N VAL A 304 72.56 24.07 -48.51
CA VAL A 304 72.87 25.51 -48.43
C VAL A 304 74.34 25.73 -48.78
N PHE A 305 74.62 26.78 -49.56
CA PHE A 305 75.99 27.16 -49.90
C PHE A 305 76.54 28.15 -48.88
N ASP A 306 77.86 28.18 -48.70
CA ASP A 306 78.51 29.06 -47.72
C ASP A 306 78.11 30.53 -47.89
N GLU A 307 77.91 30.98 -49.13
CA GLU A 307 77.56 32.35 -49.48
C GLU A 307 76.15 32.77 -49.04
N ILE A 308 75.24 31.81 -48.85
CA ILE A 308 73.83 32.06 -48.48
C ILE A 308 73.47 31.51 -47.09
N ALA A 309 74.42 30.88 -46.40
CA ALA A 309 74.21 30.24 -45.11
C ALA A 309 73.72 31.20 -44.02
N GLY A 310 74.20 32.45 -44.04
CA GLY A 310 73.78 33.51 -43.11
C GLY A 310 72.30 33.88 -43.29
N ASP A 311 71.89 34.20 -44.52
CA ASP A 311 70.52 34.60 -44.85
C ASP A 311 69.53 33.44 -44.63
N TYR A 312 69.93 32.22 -45.00
CA TYR A 312 69.13 31.02 -44.78
C TYR A 312 68.90 30.74 -43.28
N SER A 313 69.96 30.84 -42.47
CA SER A 313 69.86 30.63 -41.02
C SER A 313 68.90 31.62 -40.36
N ALA A 314 68.98 32.90 -40.74
CA ALA A 314 68.09 33.94 -40.21
C ALA A 314 66.62 33.67 -40.57
N ALA A 315 66.34 33.29 -41.82
CA ALA A 315 64.99 32.94 -42.26
C ALA A 315 64.44 31.70 -41.54
N PHE A 316 65.28 30.68 -41.33
CA PHE A 316 64.92 29.47 -40.60
C PHE A 316 64.59 29.78 -39.13
N ASP A 317 65.47 30.52 -38.44
CA ASP A 317 65.31 30.87 -37.03
C ASP A 317 64.03 31.67 -36.79
N GLN A 318 63.73 32.63 -37.66
CA GLN A 318 62.49 33.41 -37.55
C GLN A 318 61.24 32.53 -37.64
N LYS A 319 61.21 31.57 -38.58
CA LYS A 319 60.07 30.64 -38.71
C LYS A 319 59.99 29.67 -37.52
N ALA A 320 61.13 29.19 -37.04
CA ALA A 320 61.22 28.28 -35.90
C ALA A 320 60.74 28.93 -34.60
N LEU A 321 61.10 30.20 -34.37
CA LEU A 321 60.64 30.97 -33.21
C LEU A 321 59.12 31.11 -33.17
N ASN A 322 58.48 31.47 -34.30
CA ASN A 322 57.02 31.57 -34.39
C ASN A 322 56.31 30.24 -34.08
N MET A 323 56.88 29.12 -34.53
CA MET A 323 56.36 27.78 -34.24
C MET A 323 56.49 27.44 -32.74
N LEU A 324 57.63 27.77 -32.13
CA LEU A 324 57.86 27.54 -30.70
C LEU A 324 56.97 28.39 -29.80
N GLU A 325 56.73 29.65 -30.15
CA GLU A 325 55.83 30.52 -29.39
C GLU A 325 54.39 29.98 -29.37
N ARG A 326 53.89 29.50 -30.51
CA ARG A 326 52.56 28.87 -30.60
C ARG A 326 52.46 27.61 -29.74
N SER A 327 53.48 26.76 -29.76
CA SER A 327 53.52 25.53 -28.94
C SER A 327 53.56 25.85 -27.44
N ARG A 328 54.35 26.84 -27.02
CA ARG A 328 54.42 27.31 -25.62
C ARG A 328 53.11 27.91 -25.12
N GLU A 329 52.46 28.73 -25.95
CA GLU A 329 51.16 29.32 -25.60
C GLU A 329 50.08 28.24 -25.43
N ALA A 330 50.01 27.27 -26.35
CA ALA A 330 49.09 26.15 -26.25
C ALA A 330 49.36 25.26 -25.02
N ALA A 331 50.63 25.06 -24.66
CA ALA A 331 51.00 24.34 -23.44
C ALA A 331 50.53 25.08 -22.17
N ARG A 332 50.70 26.41 -22.10
CA ARG A 332 50.25 27.23 -20.96
C ARG A 332 48.73 27.17 -20.77
N ILE A 333 47.96 27.33 -21.85
CA ILE A 333 46.49 27.27 -21.79
C ILE A 333 46.01 25.92 -21.26
N ARG A 334 46.64 24.81 -21.65
CA ARG A 334 46.30 23.46 -21.15
C ARG A 334 46.63 23.29 -19.67
N GLU A 335 47.74 23.84 -19.22
CA GLU A 335 48.11 23.83 -17.80
C GLU A 335 47.11 24.63 -16.96
N GLU A 336 46.74 25.85 -17.40
CA GLU A 336 45.73 26.69 -16.75
C GLU A 336 44.34 26.00 -16.66
N GLN A 337 43.96 25.25 -17.71
CA GLN A 337 42.70 24.47 -17.71
C GLN A 337 42.75 23.29 -16.74
N LYS A 338 43.87 22.57 -16.70
CA LYS A 338 44.07 21.44 -15.79
C LYS A 338 44.02 21.88 -14.32
N ASP A 339 44.66 23.00 -13.99
CA ASP A 339 44.65 23.58 -12.64
C ASP A 339 43.24 23.98 -12.19
N ARG A 340 42.42 24.48 -13.13
CA ARG A 340 41.01 24.84 -12.87
C ARG A 340 40.13 23.61 -12.65
N GLU A 341 40.33 22.54 -13.42
CA GLU A 341 39.62 21.27 -13.25
C GLU A 341 39.97 20.61 -11.90
N GLU A 342 41.24 20.57 -11.53
CA GLU A 342 41.70 20.04 -10.24
C GLU A 342 41.13 20.84 -9.06
N PHE A 343 41.03 22.16 -9.20
CA PHE A 343 40.42 23.04 -8.20
C PHE A 343 38.92 22.74 -7.97
N LEU A 344 38.14 22.57 -9.05
CA LEU A 344 36.71 22.26 -8.98
C LEU A 344 36.48 20.86 -8.38
N GLY A 345 37.28 19.87 -8.79
CA GLY A 345 37.17 18.51 -8.29
C GLY A 345 37.39 18.39 -6.77
N ARG A 346 38.22 19.26 -6.16
CA ARG A 346 38.47 19.22 -4.71
C ARG A 346 37.36 19.87 -3.88
N ILE A 347 36.67 20.90 -4.39
CA ILE A 347 35.46 21.43 -3.75
C ILE A 347 34.38 20.36 -3.69
N ASP A 348 34.17 19.64 -4.79
CA ASP A 348 33.18 18.58 -4.87
C ASP A 348 33.42 17.49 -3.82
N THR A 349 34.69 17.11 -3.60
CA THR A 349 35.04 16.13 -2.55
C THR A 349 34.72 16.64 -1.14
N LEU A 350 35.05 17.90 -0.84
CA LEU A 350 34.81 18.49 0.49
C LEU A 350 33.32 18.69 0.78
N GLU A 351 32.55 19.14 -0.22
CA GLU A 351 31.09 19.29 -0.10
C GLU A 351 30.40 17.92 -0.01
N GLU A 352 30.90 16.89 -0.69
CA GLU A 352 30.43 15.50 -0.52
C GLU A 352 30.73 14.96 0.88
N GLU A 353 31.94 15.16 1.40
CA GLU A 353 32.33 14.74 2.75
C GLU A 353 31.39 15.37 3.79
N LYS A 354 31.09 16.66 3.63
CA LYS A 354 30.11 17.38 4.43
C LYS A 354 28.70 16.79 4.32
N ALA A 355 28.24 16.50 3.10
CA ALA A 355 26.92 15.92 2.87
C ALA A 355 26.79 14.51 3.48
N ARG A 356 27.84 13.68 3.39
CA ARG A 356 27.89 12.35 4.02
C ARG A 356 27.87 12.44 5.53
N PHE A 357 28.61 13.38 6.10
CA PHE A 357 28.59 13.64 7.53
C PHE A 357 27.18 13.99 8.00
N LEU A 358 26.50 14.90 7.30
CA LEU A 358 25.11 15.30 7.60
C LEU A 358 24.09 14.17 7.41
N ALA A 359 24.36 13.17 6.56
CA ALA A 359 23.45 12.05 6.29
C ALA A 359 23.68 10.81 7.17
N GLY A 360 24.88 10.64 7.76
CA GLY A 360 25.34 9.39 8.37
C GLY A 360 25.21 9.30 9.90
N GLN A 361 24.93 10.38 10.62
CA GLN A 361 24.82 10.40 12.08
C GLN A 361 23.59 11.18 12.55
N ASN A 362 23.17 10.96 13.80
CA ASN A 362 22.21 11.80 14.54
C ASN A 362 22.75 13.24 14.59
N ALA A 363 22.57 13.99 13.50
CA ALA A 363 23.15 15.30 13.27
C ALA A 363 22.70 16.25 14.38
N GLY A 364 23.49 16.37 15.46
CA GLY A 364 22.99 17.13 16.59
C GLY A 364 23.62 16.95 17.96
N ALA A 365 24.55 16.02 18.16
CA ALA A 365 25.33 16.05 19.38
C ALA A 365 26.33 17.22 19.33
N GLU A 366 26.58 17.86 20.47
CA GLU A 366 27.53 18.98 20.61
C GLU A 366 28.95 18.60 20.14
N ARG A 367 29.27 17.30 20.20
CA ARG A 367 30.54 16.70 19.75
C ARG A 367 30.68 16.63 18.22
N ASP A 368 29.57 16.60 17.50
CA ASP A 368 29.53 16.49 16.03
C ASP A 368 29.61 17.86 15.36
N ALA A 369 29.37 18.93 16.13
CA ALA A 369 29.50 20.31 15.68
C ALA A 369 30.96 20.66 15.33
N GLU A 370 31.92 20.28 16.18
CA GLU A 370 33.34 20.56 15.95
C GLU A 370 33.85 19.94 14.65
N ASP A 371 33.49 18.69 14.37
CA ASP A 371 33.90 17.98 13.15
C ASP A 371 33.26 18.59 11.90
N LEU A 372 31.95 18.89 11.94
CA LEU A 372 31.23 19.52 10.83
C LEU A 372 31.78 20.92 10.51
N PHE A 373 32.06 21.73 11.53
CA PHE A 373 32.67 23.05 11.34
C PHE A 373 34.15 22.94 10.93
N GLY A 374 34.85 21.86 11.29
CA GLY A 374 36.17 21.54 10.75
C GLY A 374 36.17 21.31 9.23
N ILE A 375 35.18 20.57 8.72
CA ILE A 375 34.99 20.39 7.27
C ILE A 375 34.65 21.73 6.61
N GLN A 376 33.78 22.54 7.23
CA GLN A 376 33.46 23.89 6.72
C GLN A 376 34.69 24.80 6.67
N ASN A 377 35.57 24.75 7.67
CA ASN A 377 36.82 25.51 7.66
C ASN A 377 37.74 25.08 6.51
N SER A 378 37.78 23.78 6.19
CA SER A 378 38.55 23.26 5.06
C SER A 378 38.02 23.77 3.71
N ILE A 379 36.70 23.90 3.57
CA ILE A 379 36.04 24.52 2.41
C ILE A 379 36.41 26.00 2.31
N ASP A 380 36.36 26.72 3.43
CA ASP A 380 36.69 28.15 3.48
C ASP A 380 38.17 28.41 3.14
N GLU A 381 39.09 27.57 3.63
CA GLU A 381 40.51 27.59 3.27
C GLU A 381 40.74 27.29 1.79
N HIS A 382 40.01 26.34 1.21
CA HIS A 382 40.11 26.02 -0.22
C HIS A 382 39.72 27.22 -1.09
N TYR A 383 38.63 27.91 -0.76
CA TYR A 383 38.25 29.14 -1.44
C TYR A 383 39.25 30.29 -1.23
N ASN A 384 39.84 30.44 -0.03
CA ASN A 384 40.93 31.41 0.21
C ASN A 384 42.16 31.14 -0.68
N ASN A 385 42.54 29.87 -0.83
CA ASN A 385 43.63 29.45 -1.70
C ASN A 385 43.35 29.75 -3.17
N ALA A 386 42.09 29.61 -3.61
CA ALA A 386 41.68 29.95 -4.97
C ALA A 386 41.86 31.44 -5.30
N VAL A 387 41.48 32.31 -4.36
CA VAL A 387 41.67 33.76 -4.50
C VAL A 387 43.16 34.09 -4.57
N THR A 388 43.97 33.47 -3.71
CA THR A 388 45.43 33.68 -3.69
C THR A 388 46.09 33.26 -5.01
N ARG A 389 45.57 32.23 -5.67
CA ARG A 389 46.04 31.73 -6.97
C ARG A 389 45.46 32.47 -8.17
N GLY A 390 44.59 33.46 -7.96
CA GLY A 390 43.94 34.22 -9.03
C GLY A 390 42.87 33.45 -9.81
N LEU A 391 42.40 32.31 -9.28
CA LEU A 391 41.39 31.47 -9.92
C LEU A 391 39.96 32.00 -9.73
N MET A 392 39.72 32.83 -8.71
CA MET A 392 38.44 33.48 -8.44
C MET A 392 38.60 34.84 -7.74
N SER A 393 37.55 35.67 -7.75
CA SER A 393 37.56 36.93 -7.00
C SER A 393 37.21 36.74 -5.52
N GLN A 394 37.69 37.65 -4.66
CA GLN A 394 37.36 37.65 -3.22
C GLN A 394 35.83 37.71 -2.99
N ALA A 395 35.13 38.54 -3.76
CA ALA A 395 33.68 38.70 -3.62
C ALA A 395 32.90 37.44 -3.98
N GLU A 396 33.39 36.63 -4.93
CA GLU A 396 32.82 35.33 -5.25
C GLU A 396 33.08 34.32 -4.13
N ALA A 397 34.33 34.25 -3.64
CA ALA A 397 34.69 33.37 -2.53
C ALA A 397 33.83 33.63 -1.29
N ASP A 398 33.65 34.90 -0.91
CA ASP A 398 32.85 35.28 0.27
C ASP A 398 31.38 34.87 0.11
N ARG A 399 30.81 35.00 -1.10
CA ARG A 399 29.44 34.55 -1.38
C ARG A 399 29.28 33.03 -1.25
N TYR A 400 30.22 32.26 -1.81
CA TYR A 400 30.17 30.80 -1.74
C TYR A 400 30.33 30.29 -0.31
N LYS A 401 31.30 30.82 0.45
CA LYS A 401 31.47 30.46 1.86
C LYS A 401 30.25 30.78 2.70
N ALA A 402 29.68 31.98 2.53
CA ALA A 402 28.47 32.35 3.23
C ALA A 402 27.32 31.40 2.89
N SER A 403 27.12 31.05 1.61
CA SER A 403 26.09 30.08 1.21
C SER A 403 26.33 28.69 1.81
N SER A 404 27.56 28.18 1.71
CA SER A 404 27.95 26.86 2.23
C SER A 404 27.71 26.79 3.74
N MET A 405 28.14 27.80 4.51
CA MET A 405 27.90 27.89 5.96
C MET A 405 26.41 27.97 6.33
N ARG A 406 25.60 28.71 5.56
CA ARG A 406 24.14 28.78 5.78
C ARG A 406 23.51 27.40 5.63
N ASP A 407 23.82 26.69 4.54
CA ASP A 407 23.25 25.36 4.29
C ASP A 407 23.72 24.34 5.34
N THR A 408 24.99 24.41 5.75
CA THR A 408 25.54 23.60 6.85
C THR A 408 24.81 23.83 8.17
N SER A 409 24.61 25.09 8.54
CA SER A 409 23.95 25.46 9.80
C SER A 409 22.47 25.05 9.79
N VAL A 410 21.76 25.28 8.67
CA VAL A 410 20.36 24.84 8.51
C VAL A 410 20.26 23.32 8.65
N ALA A 411 21.12 22.56 7.96
CA ALA A 411 21.09 21.11 8.01
C ALA A 411 21.40 20.56 9.42
N PHE A 412 22.41 21.10 10.10
CA PHE A 412 22.78 20.70 11.46
C PHE A 412 21.64 20.89 12.46
N TYR A 413 21.01 22.07 12.46
CA TYR A 413 19.94 22.35 13.41
C TYR A 413 18.62 21.67 13.06
N LEU A 414 18.32 21.39 11.78
CA LEU A 414 17.16 20.57 11.44
C LEU A 414 17.41 19.08 11.73
N GLY A 415 18.63 18.60 11.57
CA GLY A 415 19.02 17.22 11.91
C GLY A 415 18.85 16.90 13.40
N GLN A 416 19.01 17.90 14.28
CA GLN A 416 18.80 17.74 15.72
C GLN A 416 17.36 17.37 16.09
N ALA A 417 16.40 17.62 15.19
CA ALA A 417 15.02 17.22 15.36
C ALA A 417 14.76 15.73 15.06
N ASP A 418 15.72 15.02 14.47
CA ASP A 418 15.57 13.61 14.15
C ASP A 418 15.39 12.77 15.42
N GLY A 419 14.43 11.84 15.38
CA GLY A 419 14.04 11.02 16.53
C GLY A 419 13.30 11.74 17.67
N LYS A 420 13.04 13.05 17.58
CA LYS A 420 12.27 13.80 18.60
C LYS A 420 10.75 13.77 18.34
N THR A 421 9.97 13.84 19.41
CA THR A 421 8.51 14.03 19.37
C THR A 421 8.13 15.44 18.93
N SER A 422 6.87 15.63 18.50
CA SER A 422 6.42 16.96 18.06
C SER A 422 6.55 18.06 19.12
N ASP A 423 6.32 17.72 20.40
CA ASP A 423 6.47 18.65 21.53
C ASP A 423 7.95 18.99 21.80
N GLU A 424 8.84 18.01 21.74
CA GLU A 424 10.29 18.23 21.87
C GLU A 424 10.85 19.11 20.74
N ILE A 425 10.37 18.93 19.50
CA ILE A 425 10.75 19.79 18.36
C ILE A 425 10.23 21.22 18.57
N ALA A 426 9.02 21.39 19.12
CA ALA A 426 8.46 22.71 19.42
C ALA A 426 9.23 23.42 20.55
N GLU A 427 9.66 22.67 21.58
CA GLU A 427 10.51 23.17 22.64
C GLU A 427 11.90 23.57 22.11
N MET A 428 12.49 22.71 21.27
CA MET A 428 13.74 22.99 20.57
C MET A 428 13.66 24.26 19.72
N ARG A 429 12.56 24.46 18.98
CA ARG A 429 12.32 25.71 18.23
C ARG A 429 12.25 26.94 19.14
N THR A 430 11.61 26.81 20.30
CA THR A 430 11.51 27.90 21.28
C THR A 430 12.89 28.24 21.87
N GLN A 431 13.68 27.21 22.19
CA GLN A 431 15.04 27.36 22.67
C GLN A 431 15.95 28.00 21.61
N MET A 432 15.83 27.59 20.35
CA MET A 432 16.55 28.16 19.21
C MET A 432 16.27 29.65 19.04
N ALA A 433 15.00 30.06 19.16
CA ALA A 433 14.62 31.46 19.08
C ALA A 433 15.24 32.30 20.21
N LYS A 434 15.29 31.74 21.42
CA LYS A 434 15.95 32.38 22.56
C LYS A 434 17.46 32.52 22.33
N ASP A 435 18.13 31.44 21.93
CA ASP A 435 19.58 31.45 21.73
C ASP A 435 20.01 32.34 20.55
N TYR A 436 19.19 32.46 19.51
CA TYR A 436 19.38 33.44 18.45
C TYR A 436 19.27 34.88 18.97
N SER A 437 18.24 35.18 19.77
CA SER A 437 18.03 36.52 20.34
C SER A 437 19.10 36.92 21.37
N ASP A 438 19.64 35.94 22.10
CA ASP A 438 20.73 36.11 23.06
C ASP A 438 22.11 36.22 22.37
N GLY A 439 22.18 36.07 21.04
CA GLY A 439 23.42 36.15 20.26
C GLY A 439 24.36 34.96 20.45
N LYS A 440 23.86 33.81 20.91
CA LYS A 440 24.68 32.61 21.17
C LYS A 440 24.97 31.79 19.92
N LEU A 441 24.26 32.02 18.83
CA LEU A 441 24.40 31.29 17.56
C LEU A 441 25.31 32.06 16.60
N SER A 442 26.62 32.05 16.85
CA SER A 442 27.60 32.87 16.12
C SER A 442 27.71 32.56 14.62
N ASN A 443 27.29 31.37 14.18
CA ASN A 443 27.35 30.88 12.81
C ASN A 443 25.99 30.95 12.07
N VAL A 444 24.95 31.49 12.70
CA VAL A 444 23.59 31.58 12.14
C VAL A 444 23.26 33.02 11.81
N ASP A 445 23.18 33.35 10.52
CA ASP A 445 22.71 34.66 10.06
C ASP A 445 21.17 34.74 10.04
N ARG A 446 20.63 35.93 9.73
CA ARG A 446 19.18 36.17 9.67
C ARG A 446 18.45 35.22 8.73
N GLU A 447 19.06 34.90 7.59
CA GLU A 447 18.46 34.04 6.58
C GLU A 447 18.45 32.58 7.02
N SER A 448 19.56 32.10 7.58
CA SER A 448 19.70 30.78 8.18
C SER A 448 18.69 30.57 9.29
N TYR A 449 18.58 31.53 10.21
CA TYR A 449 17.62 31.46 11.31
C TYR A 449 16.18 31.34 10.80
N ALA A 450 15.78 32.15 9.80
CA ALA A 450 14.45 32.07 9.21
C ALA A 450 14.17 30.70 8.58
N ARG A 451 15.17 30.09 7.92
CA ARG A 451 15.06 28.73 7.35
C ARG A 451 14.97 27.65 8.43
N ILE A 452 15.75 27.76 9.51
CA ILE A 452 15.71 26.83 10.66
C ILE A 452 14.35 26.92 11.36
N ASP A 453 13.87 28.13 11.68
CA ASP A 453 12.59 28.34 12.36
C ASP A 453 11.42 27.77 11.55
N ALA A 454 11.37 28.07 10.25
CA ALA A 454 10.35 27.54 9.35
C ALA A 454 10.46 26.02 9.17
N GLY A 455 11.68 25.48 9.12
CA GLY A 455 11.92 24.05 9.02
C GLY A 455 11.47 23.29 10.27
N LEU A 456 11.80 23.79 11.46
CA LEU A 456 11.35 23.21 12.73
C LEU A 456 9.83 23.31 12.89
N ASP A 457 9.20 24.43 12.52
CA ASP A 457 7.74 24.57 12.52
C ASP A 457 7.05 23.54 11.60
N LYS A 458 7.62 23.31 10.41
CA LYS A 458 7.14 22.30 9.48
C LYS A 458 7.33 20.88 10.05
N LEU A 459 8.51 20.57 10.59
CA LEU A 459 8.79 19.27 11.21
C LEU A 459 7.85 19.00 12.38
N THR A 460 7.61 19.97 13.27
CA THR A 460 6.62 19.84 14.35
C THR A 460 5.23 19.45 13.81
N LYS A 461 4.75 20.12 12.76
CA LYS A 461 3.43 19.83 12.16
C LYS A 461 3.36 18.46 11.48
N ASP A 462 4.41 18.10 10.74
CA ASP A 462 4.50 16.84 10.03
C ASP A 462 4.58 15.67 11.03
N THR A 463 5.47 15.76 12.04
CA THR A 463 5.60 14.79 13.12
C THR A 463 4.29 14.65 13.89
N LYS A 464 3.63 15.76 14.27
CA LYS A 464 2.32 15.74 14.95
C LYS A 464 1.24 15.04 14.13
N THR A 465 1.27 15.19 12.81
CA THR A 465 0.33 14.51 11.91
C THR A 465 0.60 13.01 11.83
N ALA A 466 1.88 12.62 11.73
CA ALA A 466 2.29 11.22 11.76
C ALA A 466 1.92 10.55 13.08
N GLU A 467 2.26 11.17 14.21
CA GLU A 467 1.90 10.78 15.57
C GLU A 467 0.39 10.54 15.72
N ARG A 468 -0.44 11.51 15.32
CA ARG A 468 -1.90 11.38 15.35
C ARG A 468 -2.41 10.22 14.49
N THR A 469 -1.80 10.00 13.33
CA THR A 469 -2.19 8.92 12.41
C THR A 469 -1.89 7.55 13.02
N THR A 470 -0.70 7.38 13.58
CA THR A 470 -0.30 6.15 14.30
C THR A 470 -1.24 5.87 15.47
N THR A 471 -1.54 6.88 16.30
CA THR A 471 -2.48 6.76 17.42
C THR A 471 -3.88 6.35 16.97
N ASN A 472 -4.40 6.95 15.89
CA ASN A 472 -5.72 6.60 15.38
C ASN A 472 -5.79 5.17 14.81
N THR A 473 -4.72 4.72 14.16
CA THR A 473 -4.62 3.34 13.65
C THR A 473 -4.59 2.35 14.81
N LEU A 474 -3.73 2.57 15.81
CA LEU A 474 -3.66 1.71 17.00
C LEU A 474 -4.99 1.64 17.75
N LYS A 475 -5.70 2.77 17.90
CA LYS A 475 -7.04 2.81 18.50
C LYS A 475 -8.02 1.94 17.70
N ARG A 476 -8.03 2.08 16.38
CA ARG A 476 -8.91 1.31 15.49
C ARG A 476 -8.62 -0.19 15.56
N ASP A 477 -7.35 -0.57 15.56
CA ASP A 477 -6.92 -1.97 15.62
C ASP A 477 -7.31 -2.58 16.97
N GLY A 478 -7.08 -1.87 18.09
CA GLY A 478 -7.53 -2.29 19.42
C GLY A 478 -9.04 -2.47 19.53
N ASP A 479 -9.81 -1.54 18.95
CA ASP A 479 -11.28 -1.60 18.90
C ASP A 479 -11.76 -2.81 18.09
N ALA A 480 -11.13 -3.08 16.95
CA ALA A 480 -11.44 -4.24 16.12
C ALA A 480 -11.16 -5.55 16.86
N LEU A 481 -10.04 -5.65 17.58
CA LEU A 481 -9.72 -6.82 18.41
C LEU A 481 -10.76 -7.03 19.52
N ALA A 482 -11.16 -5.96 20.22
CA ALA A 482 -12.17 -6.04 21.27
C ALA A 482 -13.54 -6.51 20.74
N LEU A 483 -13.96 -6.02 19.57
CA LEU A 483 -15.20 -6.45 18.92
C LEU A 483 -15.15 -7.93 18.52
N ARG A 484 -14.06 -8.37 17.90
CA ARG A 484 -13.88 -9.78 17.51
C ARG A 484 -13.86 -10.73 18.71
N ILE A 485 -13.23 -10.32 19.82
CA ILE A 485 -13.31 -11.06 21.09
C ILE A 485 -14.77 -11.21 21.54
N LEU A 486 -15.54 -10.11 21.51
CA LEU A 486 -16.96 -10.12 21.89
C LEU A 486 -17.79 -10.99 20.95
N GLU A 487 -17.44 -11.07 19.67
CA GLU A 487 -18.13 -11.92 18.69
C GLU A 487 -17.78 -13.42 18.82
N GLY A 488 -16.85 -13.75 19.72
CA GLY A 488 -16.42 -15.12 19.99
C GLY A 488 -15.30 -15.61 19.07
N GLU A 489 -14.67 -14.72 18.31
CA GLU A 489 -13.57 -15.11 17.42
C GLU A 489 -12.31 -15.49 18.20
N THR A 490 -11.62 -16.52 17.71
CA THR A 490 -10.28 -16.87 18.17
C THR A 490 -9.27 -15.94 17.50
N ILE A 491 -8.66 -15.05 18.29
CA ILE A 491 -7.64 -14.13 17.77
C ILE A 491 -6.29 -14.86 17.67
N PRO A 492 -5.64 -14.89 16.49
CA PRO A 492 -4.33 -15.49 16.33
C PRO A 492 -3.27 -14.82 17.21
N ALA A 493 -2.41 -15.61 17.87
CA ALA A 493 -1.35 -15.08 18.74
C ALA A 493 -0.42 -14.08 18.02
N GLN A 494 -0.14 -14.32 16.73
CA GLN A 494 0.69 -13.42 15.92
C GLN A 494 0.08 -12.03 15.75
N GLU A 495 -1.25 -11.92 15.68
CA GLU A 495 -1.94 -10.64 15.54
C GLU A 495 -1.83 -9.83 16.83
N VAL A 496 -2.00 -10.49 17.99
CA VAL A 496 -1.80 -9.87 19.30
C VAL A 496 -0.34 -9.42 19.47
N THR A 497 0.63 -10.28 19.14
CA THR A 497 2.06 -9.89 19.19
C THR A 497 2.37 -8.72 18.25
N GLN A 498 1.76 -8.68 17.06
CA GLN A 498 1.95 -7.56 16.14
C GLN A 498 1.37 -6.26 16.71
N PHE A 499 0.18 -6.32 17.28
CA PHE A 499 -0.45 -5.20 17.95
C PHE A 499 0.41 -4.68 19.11
N GLU A 500 0.90 -5.57 19.97
CA GLU A 500 1.80 -5.24 21.09
C GLU A 500 3.12 -4.61 20.62
N ARG A 501 3.71 -5.11 19.53
CA ARG A 501 4.93 -4.51 18.96
C ARG A 501 4.69 -3.12 18.40
N ASN A 502 3.61 -2.93 17.64
CA ASN A 502 3.24 -1.61 17.12
C ASN A 502 2.96 -0.63 18.25
N LEU A 503 2.42 -1.14 19.37
CA LEU A 503 2.19 -0.35 20.55
C LEU A 503 3.51 0.09 21.20
N GLN A 504 4.46 -0.82 21.42
CA GLN A 504 5.77 -0.53 22.01
C GLN A 504 6.59 0.47 21.18
N ALA A 505 6.41 0.50 19.86
CA ALA A 505 7.10 1.43 18.97
C ALA A 505 6.49 2.85 18.97
N SER A 506 5.36 3.07 19.64
CA SER A 506 4.68 4.37 19.68
C SER A 506 5.09 5.18 20.92
N PRO A 507 5.43 6.47 20.79
CA PRO A 507 5.62 7.35 21.96
C PRO A 507 4.33 7.54 22.77
N TYR A 508 3.17 7.14 22.24
CA TYR A 508 1.87 7.12 22.95
C TYR A 508 1.46 5.72 23.41
N ALA A 509 2.40 4.77 23.47
CA ALA A 509 2.17 3.39 23.92
C ALA A 509 1.38 3.32 25.23
N GLU A 510 1.72 4.20 26.18
CA GLU A 510 1.20 4.17 27.53
C GLU A 510 -0.30 4.53 27.60
N THR A 511 -0.77 5.49 26.79
CA THR A 511 -2.17 5.92 26.82
C THR A 511 -3.05 5.16 25.83
N VAL A 512 -2.58 4.94 24.60
CA VAL A 512 -3.35 4.26 23.53
C VAL A 512 -3.40 2.76 23.77
N GLY A 513 -2.29 2.19 24.26
CA GLY A 513 -2.18 0.77 24.54
C GLY A 513 -3.00 0.33 25.71
N GLN A 514 -2.94 1.09 26.80
CA GLN A 514 -3.76 0.82 27.97
C GLN A 514 -5.25 0.91 27.64
N SER A 515 -5.64 1.88 26.82
CA SER A 515 -7.01 2.05 26.32
C SER A 515 -7.49 0.82 25.52
N ALA A 516 -6.71 0.35 24.55
CA ALA A 516 -7.03 -0.85 23.78
C ALA A 516 -7.12 -2.11 24.65
N LEU A 517 -6.14 -2.32 25.54
CA LEU A 517 -6.12 -3.47 26.46
C LEU A 517 -7.32 -3.45 27.43
N ASN A 518 -7.71 -2.27 27.92
CA ASN A 518 -8.90 -2.11 28.75
C ASN A 518 -10.18 -2.51 28.00
N ARG A 519 -10.33 -2.08 26.74
CA ARG A 519 -11.49 -2.44 25.90
C ARG A 519 -11.55 -3.94 25.61
N MET A 520 -10.41 -4.55 25.28
CA MET A 520 -10.29 -6.01 25.10
C MET A 520 -10.62 -6.77 26.40
N ARG A 521 -10.18 -6.26 27.56
CA ARG A 521 -10.51 -6.83 28.87
C ARG A 521 -12.01 -6.80 29.13
N VAL A 522 -12.70 -5.68 28.84
CA VAL A 522 -14.16 -5.61 28.96
C VAL A 522 -14.83 -6.64 28.06
N ALA A 523 -14.41 -6.75 26.79
CA ALA A 523 -14.95 -7.77 25.88
C ALA A 523 -14.75 -9.19 26.43
N GLN A 524 -13.57 -9.50 26.98
CA GLN A 524 -13.29 -10.80 27.58
C GLN A 524 -14.15 -11.09 28.82
N LEU A 525 -14.41 -10.07 29.67
CA LEU A 525 -15.29 -10.21 30.83
C LEU A 525 -16.75 -10.46 30.42
N LEU A 526 -17.21 -9.82 29.34
CA LEU A 526 -18.58 -10.02 28.82
C LEU A 526 -18.83 -11.45 28.30
N LYS A 527 -17.78 -12.20 27.93
CA LYS A 527 -17.90 -13.61 27.53
C LYS A 527 -18.23 -14.54 28.71
N THR A 528 -17.92 -14.12 29.93
CA THR A 528 -17.95 -14.99 31.12
C THR A 528 -18.81 -14.46 32.25
N ASN A 529 -19.32 -13.23 32.15
CA ASN A 529 -20.08 -12.59 33.22
C ASN A 529 -21.37 -11.93 32.69
N PRO A 530 -22.38 -11.73 33.56
CA PRO A 530 -23.57 -10.96 33.21
C PRO A 530 -23.23 -9.53 32.75
N PRO A 531 -23.82 -9.02 31.65
CA PRO A 531 -23.61 -7.65 31.21
C PRO A 531 -23.89 -6.61 32.31
N ALA A 532 -24.91 -6.86 33.14
CA ALA A 532 -25.23 -6.01 34.30
C ALA A 532 -24.11 -5.96 35.35
N ALA A 533 -23.45 -7.09 35.62
CA ALA A 533 -22.35 -7.16 36.58
C ALA A 533 -21.10 -6.44 36.05
N VAL A 534 -20.79 -6.59 34.75
CA VAL A 534 -19.70 -5.85 34.10
C VAL A 534 -19.99 -4.34 34.12
N ARG A 535 -21.24 -3.93 33.84
CA ARG A 535 -21.68 -2.53 33.89
C ARG A 535 -21.47 -1.92 35.28
N GLN A 536 -21.81 -2.63 36.35
CA GLN A 536 -21.67 -2.13 37.73
C GLN A 536 -20.21 -1.87 38.11
N LYS A 537 -19.28 -2.71 37.62
CA LYS A 537 -17.84 -2.60 37.90
C LYS A 537 -17.07 -1.85 36.80
N LEU A 538 -17.77 -1.23 35.86
CA LEU A 538 -17.14 -0.75 34.63
C LEU A 538 -16.07 0.32 34.88
N GLU A 539 -16.36 1.27 35.77
CA GLU A 539 -15.38 2.30 36.13
C GLU A 539 -14.14 1.71 36.82
N GLU A 540 -14.31 0.67 37.64
CA GLU A 540 -13.19 -0.02 38.30
C GLU A 540 -12.34 -0.79 37.27
N ILE A 541 -12.96 -1.45 36.30
CA ILE A 541 -12.27 -2.20 35.23
C ILE A 541 -11.43 -1.27 34.35
N LEU A 542 -11.91 -0.05 34.12
CA LEU A 542 -11.30 0.92 33.18
C LEU A 542 -10.32 1.90 33.83
N LYS A 543 -10.09 1.83 35.16
CA LYS A 543 -9.13 2.71 35.83
C LYS A 543 -7.72 2.54 35.26
N GLY A 544 -7.12 3.65 34.86
CA GLY A 544 -5.72 3.72 34.47
C GLY A 544 -4.75 3.66 35.67
N PRO A 545 -3.44 3.62 35.42
CA PRO A 545 -2.40 3.61 36.47
C PRO A 545 -2.45 4.84 37.38
N ASP A 546 -2.94 5.96 36.86
CA ASP A 546 -3.16 7.24 37.57
C ASP A 546 -4.47 7.29 38.37
N GLY A 547 -5.27 6.22 38.32
CA GLY A 547 -6.57 6.11 38.97
C GLY A 547 -7.72 6.82 38.25
N THR A 548 -7.48 7.41 37.07
CA THR A 548 -8.52 8.09 36.27
C THR A 548 -9.17 7.14 35.27
N VAL A 549 -10.38 7.49 34.79
CA VAL A 549 -11.11 6.71 33.78
C VAL A 549 -11.16 7.52 32.49
N ASN A 550 -10.67 6.93 31.39
CA ASN A 550 -10.75 7.54 30.08
C ASN A 550 -12.21 7.53 29.57
N ARG A 551 -12.69 8.70 29.13
CA ARG A 551 -14.07 8.88 28.66
C ARG A 551 -14.39 8.07 27.40
N ASP A 552 -13.44 7.95 26.48
CA ASP A 552 -13.63 7.19 25.25
C ASP A 552 -13.73 5.69 25.54
N ASP A 553 -12.92 5.18 26.49
CA ASP A 553 -12.98 3.79 26.92
C ASP A 553 -14.32 3.47 27.57
N LEU A 554 -14.80 4.37 28.42
CA LEU A 554 -16.11 4.23 29.06
C LEU A 554 -17.25 4.21 28.04
N ALA A 555 -17.19 5.07 27.02
CA ALA A 555 -18.19 5.10 25.96
C ALA A 555 -18.15 3.81 25.11
N PHE A 556 -16.95 3.38 24.71
CA PHE A 556 -16.78 2.14 23.93
C PHE A 556 -17.23 0.91 24.72
N ALA A 557 -16.87 0.81 25.99
CA ALA A 557 -17.27 -0.31 26.82
C ALA A 557 -18.79 -0.38 27.04
N ARG A 558 -19.48 0.77 27.13
CA ARG A 558 -20.94 0.81 27.15
C ARG A 558 -21.54 0.30 25.83
N ASP A 559 -20.92 0.60 24.69
CA ASP A 559 -21.32 0.06 23.39
C ASP A 559 -21.11 -1.46 23.33
N LEU A 560 -19.98 -1.98 23.83
CA LEU A 560 -19.75 -3.43 23.93
C LEU A 560 -20.83 -4.12 24.78
N ILE A 561 -21.18 -3.54 25.93
CA ILE A 561 -22.25 -4.07 26.79
C ILE A 561 -23.58 -4.10 26.03
N ALA A 562 -23.95 -3.01 25.35
CA ALA A 562 -25.20 -2.94 24.59
C ALA A 562 -25.25 -3.95 23.44
N ARG A 563 -24.13 -4.15 22.73
CA ARG A 563 -23.99 -5.19 21.70
C ARG A 563 -24.17 -6.58 22.28
N GLN A 564 -23.55 -6.84 23.43
CA GLN A 564 -23.68 -8.13 24.12
C GLN A 564 -25.12 -8.42 24.51
N GLU A 565 -25.80 -7.44 25.12
CA GLU A 565 -27.21 -7.57 25.51
C GLU A 565 -28.09 -7.85 24.28
N LYS A 566 -27.85 -7.17 23.16
CA LYS A 566 -28.59 -7.44 21.91
C LYS A 566 -28.33 -8.83 21.35
N SER A 567 -27.10 -9.32 21.40
CA SER A 567 -26.75 -10.67 20.95
C SER A 567 -27.38 -11.75 21.84
N LEU A 568 -27.36 -11.54 23.16
CA LEU A 568 -27.99 -12.42 24.14
C LEU A 568 -29.52 -12.41 24.04
N ASP A 569 -30.13 -11.26 23.75
CA ASP A 569 -31.58 -11.19 23.50
C ASP A 569 -31.95 -11.93 22.21
N LYS A 570 -31.09 -11.90 21.18
CA LYS A 570 -31.38 -12.58 19.91
C LYS A 570 -31.23 -14.09 20.00
N ASP A 571 -30.06 -14.58 20.39
CA ASP A 571 -29.74 -16.01 20.40
C ASP A 571 -28.65 -16.31 21.46
N PRO A 572 -29.05 -16.48 22.73
CA PRO A 572 -28.10 -16.65 23.81
C PRO A 572 -27.42 -18.02 23.77
N LEU A 573 -28.08 -19.06 23.26
CA LEU A 573 -27.54 -20.40 23.14
C LEU A 573 -26.40 -20.44 22.11
N ALA A 574 -26.63 -19.93 20.89
CA ALA A 574 -25.61 -19.91 19.85
C ALA A 574 -24.41 -19.02 20.25
N LEU A 575 -24.65 -17.94 20.97
CA LEU A 575 -23.58 -17.08 21.47
C LEU A 575 -22.74 -17.78 22.55
N ALA A 576 -23.39 -18.48 23.48
CA ALA A 576 -22.72 -19.22 24.53
C ALA A 576 -21.87 -20.37 23.96
N GLU A 577 -22.36 -21.06 22.93
CA GLU A 577 -21.59 -22.07 22.20
C GLU A 577 -20.32 -21.48 21.58
N ARG A 578 -20.43 -20.35 20.86
CA ARG A 578 -19.25 -19.65 20.28
C ARG A 578 -18.21 -19.27 21.31
N TYR A 579 -18.62 -18.97 22.54
CA TYR A 579 -17.69 -18.65 23.62
C TYR A 579 -17.05 -19.87 24.27
N GLY A 580 -17.47 -21.09 23.92
CA GLY A 580 -17.14 -22.30 24.68
C GLY A 580 -17.66 -22.20 26.12
N ALA A 581 -18.72 -21.43 26.34
CA ALA A 581 -19.29 -21.17 27.66
C ALA A 581 -20.08 -22.35 28.23
N VAL A 582 -20.52 -23.22 27.33
CA VAL A 582 -21.30 -24.42 27.58
C VAL A 582 -20.66 -25.52 26.75
N PRO A 583 -20.68 -26.79 27.19
CA PRO A 583 -20.40 -27.92 26.29
C PRO A 583 -21.22 -27.75 25.01
N VAL A 584 -20.68 -28.16 23.85
CA VAL A 584 -21.47 -28.22 22.62
C VAL A 584 -22.70 -29.07 22.93
N VAL A 585 -23.86 -28.44 23.04
CA VAL A 585 -25.10 -29.15 23.31
C VAL A 585 -25.64 -29.57 21.97
N PRO A 586 -25.83 -30.88 21.72
CA PRO A 586 -26.41 -31.36 20.47
C PRO A 586 -27.69 -30.57 20.14
N GLY A 587 -27.95 -30.38 18.84
CA GLY A 587 -29.21 -29.79 18.40
C GLY A 587 -30.37 -30.58 19.01
N LEU A 588 -31.46 -29.90 19.39
CA LEU A 588 -32.58 -30.55 20.07
C LEU A 588 -33.10 -31.76 19.25
N LEU A 589 -33.16 -31.61 17.93
CA LEU A 589 -33.64 -32.66 17.04
C LEU A 589 -32.71 -33.87 16.98
N ASP A 590 -31.40 -33.66 17.00
CA ASP A 590 -30.43 -34.75 17.02
C ASP A 590 -30.57 -35.56 18.31
N GLU A 591 -30.68 -34.87 19.45
CA GLU A 591 -30.86 -35.51 20.76
C GLU A 591 -32.22 -36.19 20.85
N PHE A 592 -33.28 -35.57 20.31
CA PHE A 592 -34.62 -36.17 20.23
C PHE A 592 -34.59 -37.51 19.48
N GLN A 593 -33.87 -37.59 18.35
CA GLN A 593 -33.72 -38.83 17.59
C GLN A 593 -32.87 -39.87 18.33
N ALA A 594 -31.87 -39.43 19.10
CA ALA A 594 -30.94 -40.33 19.80
C ALA A 594 -31.49 -40.89 21.13
N SER A 595 -32.13 -40.05 21.95
CA SER A 595 -32.50 -40.37 23.34
C SER A 595 -33.99 -40.16 23.65
N GLY A 596 -34.78 -39.69 22.68
CA GLY A 596 -36.21 -39.47 22.82
C GLY A 596 -36.57 -38.11 23.42
N ALA A 597 -37.86 -37.77 23.33
CA ALA A 597 -38.35 -36.42 23.61
C ALA A 597 -38.10 -35.94 25.06
N LEU A 598 -38.37 -36.80 26.04
CA LEU A 598 -38.24 -36.45 27.46
C LEU A 598 -36.80 -36.09 27.84
N SER A 599 -35.82 -36.86 27.35
CA SER A 599 -34.39 -36.64 27.65
C SER A 599 -33.88 -35.39 26.94
N ALA A 600 -34.18 -35.28 25.64
CA ALA A 600 -33.74 -34.15 24.81
C ALA A 600 -34.24 -32.80 25.35
N VAL A 601 -35.53 -32.70 25.69
CA VAL A 601 -36.11 -31.45 26.20
C VAL A 601 -35.56 -31.10 27.58
N LYS A 602 -35.41 -32.07 28.51
CA LYS A 602 -34.83 -31.80 29.82
C LYS A 602 -33.39 -31.29 29.72
N GLY A 603 -32.57 -31.95 28.91
CA GLY A 603 -31.19 -31.51 28.65
C GLY A 603 -31.13 -30.12 28.03
N ARG A 604 -32.08 -29.78 27.15
CA ARG A 604 -32.19 -28.43 26.59
C ARG A 604 -32.58 -27.39 27.63
N ILE A 605 -33.53 -27.68 28.51
CA ILE A 605 -33.94 -26.77 29.60
C ILE A 605 -32.76 -26.51 30.55
N ASP A 606 -32.03 -27.55 30.95
CA ASP A 606 -30.84 -27.42 31.81
C ASP A 606 -29.78 -26.53 31.16
N THR A 607 -29.58 -26.70 29.85
CA THR A 607 -28.66 -25.88 29.05
C THR A 607 -29.10 -24.41 29.00
N ALA A 608 -30.37 -24.15 28.67
CA ALA A 608 -30.92 -22.81 28.59
C ALA A 608 -30.84 -22.08 29.93
N ASN A 609 -31.13 -22.77 31.03
CA ASN A 609 -31.02 -22.24 32.39
C ASN A 609 -29.56 -21.95 32.75
N ALA A 610 -28.61 -22.84 32.42
CA ALA A 610 -27.19 -22.59 32.68
C ALA A 610 -26.66 -21.35 31.91
N VAL A 611 -27.12 -21.14 30.67
CA VAL A 611 -26.80 -19.94 29.89
C VAL A 611 -27.45 -18.71 30.49
N ALA A 612 -28.73 -18.81 30.87
CA ALA A 612 -29.49 -17.74 31.51
C ALA A 612 -28.82 -17.27 32.81
N ASP A 613 -28.44 -18.20 33.69
CA ASP A 613 -27.75 -17.94 34.95
C ASP A 613 -26.39 -17.28 34.73
N ARG A 614 -25.62 -17.79 33.76
CA ARG A 614 -24.29 -17.26 33.44
C ARG A 614 -24.34 -15.79 33.00
N PHE A 615 -25.35 -15.42 32.21
CA PHE A 615 -25.46 -14.07 31.66
C PHE A 615 -26.47 -13.18 32.38
N GLY A 616 -27.22 -13.71 33.34
CA GLY A 616 -28.25 -12.97 34.08
C GLY A 616 -29.41 -12.51 33.19
N ILE A 617 -29.87 -13.38 32.29
CA ILE A 617 -30.97 -13.12 31.35
C ILE A 617 -32.11 -14.12 31.58
N ALA A 618 -33.27 -13.90 30.97
CA ALA A 618 -34.31 -14.93 30.90
C ALA A 618 -33.85 -16.07 29.96
N PRO A 619 -34.18 -17.34 30.27
CA PRO A 619 -33.83 -18.45 29.39
C PRO A 619 -34.52 -18.31 28.03
N LYS A 620 -33.77 -18.64 26.98
CA LYS A 620 -34.32 -18.98 25.67
C LYS A 620 -33.97 -20.42 25.33
N TYR A 621 -34.93 -21.15 24.82
CA TYR A 621 -34.85 -22.61 24.70
C TYR A 621 -34.42 -23.07 23.31
N PHE A 622 -34.56 -22.23 22.28
CA PHE A 622 -34.17 -22.59 20.93
C PHE A 622 -33.25 -21.54 20.31
N THR A 623 -32.27 -22.02 19.53
CA THR A 623 -31.52 -21.16 18.60
C THR A 623 -32.39 -20.75 17.42
N GLY A 624 -32.01 -19.68 16.72
CA GLY A 624 -32.74 -19.25 15.52
C GLY A 624 -32.83 -20.34 14.44
N THR A 625 -31.79 -21.16 14.29
CA THR A 625 -31.76 -22.28 13.35
C THR A 625 -32.71 -23.39 13.76
N GLU A 626 -32.71 -23.78 15.04
CA GLU A 626 -33.57 -24.86 15.55
C GLU A 626 -35.06 -24.53 15.40
N THR A 627 -35.47 -23.28 15.61
CA THR A 627 -36.89 -22.90 15.42
C THR A 627 -37.39 -23.14 13.99
N ALA A 628 -36.51 -23.03 12.99
CA ALA A 628 -36.84 -23.30 11.59
C ALA A 628 -36.83 -24.81 11.29
N GLU A 629 -35.87 -25.55 11.86
CA GLU A 629 -35.78 -27.01 11.70
C GLU A 629 -36.97 -27.74 12.36
N ILE A 630 -37.37 -27.30 13.56
CA ILE A 630 -38.55 -27.82 14.25
C ILE A 630 -39.81 -27.53 13.43
N ALA A 631 -39.93 -26.32 12.87
CA ALA A 631 -41.05 -25.96 12.02
C ALA A 631 -41.13 -26.83 10.75
N GLU A 632 -39.99 -27.15 10.14
CA GLU A 632 -39.92 -28.05 8.99
C GLU A 632 -40.29 -29.49 9.36
N LEU A 633 -39.79 -30.00 10.49
CA LEU A 633 -40.13 -31.33 11.00
C LEU A 633 -41.64 -31.48 11.18
N ILE A 634 -42.29 -30.51 11.85
CA ILE A 634 -43.74 -30.51 12.10
C ILE A 634 -44.55 -30.60 10.79
N ARG A 635 -44.06 -29.98 9.72
CA ARG A 635 -44.74 -29.93 8.42
C ARG A 635 -44.50 -31.14 7.55
N THR A 636 -43.32 -31.73 7.62
CA THR A 636 -42.90 -32.82 6.74
C THR A 636 -43.17 -34.19 7.35
N ASP A 637 -43.04 -34.33 8.67
CA ASP A 637 -43.31 -35.53 9.45
C ASP A 637 -44.12 -35.15 10.70
N THR A 638 -45.42 -34.98 10.50
CA THR A 638 -46.34 -34.50 11.54
C THR A 638 -46.42 -35.44 12.74
N ASP A 639 -46.27 -36.75 12.57
CA ASP A 639 -46.31 -37.71 13.69
C ASP A 639 -45.08 -37.54 14.59
N THR A 640 -43.89 -37.43 14.00
CA THR A 640 -42.66 -37.15 14.74
C THR A 640 -42.70 -35.75 15.38
N GLY A 641 -43.20 -34.74 14.66
CA GLY A 641 -43.40 -33.39 15.18
C GLY A 641 -44.36 -33.34 16.37
N LEU A 642 -45.47 -34.09 16.33
CA LEU A 642 -46.38 -34.25 17.47
C LEU A 642 -45.71 -34.89 18.67
N GLY A 643 -44.89 -35.93 18.45
CA GLY A 643 -44.08 -36.55 19.50
C GLY A 643 -43.14 -35.56 20.18
N LEU A 644 -42.51 -34.67 19.41
CA LEU A 644 -41.67 -33.60 19.96
C LEU A 644 -42.49 -32.58 20.76
N ILE A 645 -43.63 -32.11 20.24
CA ILE A 645 -44.51 -31.15 20.93
C ILE A 645 -45.05 -31.73 22.24
N ALA A 646 -45.52 -32.99 22.23
CA ALA A 646 -45.95 -33.70 23.42
C ALA A 646 -44.80 -33.83 24.43
N GLY A 647 -43.60 -34.15 23.95
CA GLY A 647 -42.40 -34.17 24.79
C GLY A 647 -42.05 -32.82 25.39
N ILE A 648 -42.24 -31.71 24.67
CA ILE A 648 -42.05 -30.35 25.20
C ILE A 648 -43.04 -30.07 26.34
N VAL A 649 -44.31 -30.46 26.17
CA VAL A 649 -45.34 -30.28 27.21
C VAL A 649 -45.03 -31.13 28.44
N GLU A 650 -44.76 -32.42 28.25
CA GLU A 650 -44.50 -33.36 29.35
C GLU A 650 -43.20 -33.04 30.10
N ALA A 651 -42.10 -32.81 29.37
CA ALA A 651 -40.80 -32.56 29.96
C ALA A 651 -40.64 -31.13 30.47
N GLY A 652 -41.28 -30.16 29.80
CA GLY A 652 -41.19 -28.74 30.10
C GLY A 652 -42.03 -28.31 31.29
N GLY A 653 -43.14 -29.01 31.59
CA GLY A 653 -44.01 -28.65 32.71
C GLY A 653 -44.39 -27.17 32.66
N ASP A 654 -44.05 -26.43 33.72
CA ASP A 654 -44.36 -25.00 33.85
C ASP A 654 -43.74 -24.10 32.77
N VAL A 655 -42.60 -24.50 32.16
CA VAL A 655 -41.93 -23.71 31.11
C VAL A 655 -42.32 -24.12 29.70
N SER A 656 -43.12 -25.18 29.54
CA SER A 656 -43.56 -25.66 28.22
C SER A 656 -44.25 -24.57 27.39
N GLY A 657 -45.06 -23.73 28.04
CA GLY A 657 -45.72 -22.59 27.41
C GLY A 657 -44.74 -21.53 26.88
N ASP A 658 -43.60 -21.33 27.55
CA ASP A 658 -42.55 -20.40 27.11
C ASP A 658 -41.79 -20.98 25.91
N MET A 659 -41.43 -22.28 25.98
CA MET A 659 -40.82 -23.00 24.87
C MET A 659 -41.69 -22.93 23.61
N LEU A 660 -42.98 -23.31 23.72
CA LEU A 660 -43.89 -23.30 22.57
C LEU A 660 -44.12 -21.89 22.02
N ARG A 661 -44.06 -20.86 22.88
CA ARG A 661 -44.19 -19.46 22.44
C ARG A 661 -42.99 -19.00 21.61
N GLU A 662 -41.78 -19.51 21.86
CA GLU A 662 -40.62 -19.24 21.01
C GLU A 662 -40.81 -19.76 19.57
N LEU A 663 -41.60 -20.82 19.40
CA LEU A 663 -41.92 -21.36 18.07
C LEU A 663 -43.06 -20.61 17.36
N ARG A 664 -43.75 -19.68 18.02
CA ARG A 664 -44.96 -19.03 17.47
C ARG A 664 -44.73 -18.35 16.12
N GLU A 665 -43.57 -17.73 15.93
CA GLU A 665 -43.26 -17.02 14.68
C GLU A 665 -43.02 -17.99 13.51
N THR A 666 -42.32 -19.09 13.76
CA THR A 666 -41.91 -20.05 12.72
C THR A 666 -42.89 -21.20 12.53
N ALA A 667 -43.58 -21.65 13.58
CA ALA A 667 -44.54 -22.75 13.62
C ALA A 667 -45.66 -22.48 14.66
N PRO A 668 -46.61 -21.58 14.37
CA PRO A 668 -47.71 -21.27 15.29
C PRO A 668 -48.58 -22.49 15.62
N GLU A 669 -48.67 -23.47 14.71
CA GLU A 669 -49.32 -24.76 14.93
C GLU A 669 -48.76 -25.56 16.12
N ALA A 670 -47.47 -25.41 16.43
CA ALA A 670 -46.84 -26.09 17.55
C ALA A 670 -47.46 -25.66 18.89
N GLU A 671 -47.73 -24.36 19.03
CA GLU A 671 -48.35 -23.80 20.24
C GLU A 671 -49.80 -24.28 20.40
N TRP A 672 -50.55 -24.44 19.30
CA TRP A 672 -51.93 -24.92 19.36
C TRP A 672 -52.00 -26.40 19.74
N ALA A 673 -51.19 -27.24 19.09
CA ALA A 673 -51.10 -28.65 19.43
C ALA A 673 -50.58 -28.85 20.86
N GLY A 674 -49.59 -28.06 21.27
CA GLY A 674 -49.06 -28.09 22.64
C GLY A 674 -50.10 -27.68 23.68
N LEU A 675 -50.97 -26.70 23.38
CA LEU A 675 -52.07 -26.33 24.28
C LEU A 675 -53.08 -27.48 24.44
N VAL A 676 -53.42 -28.20 23.36
CA VAL A 676 -54.28 -29.39 23.43
C VAL A 676 -53.67 -30.42 24.38
N PHE A 677 -52.38 -30.73 24.24
CA PHE A 677 -51.69 -31.67 25.13
C PHE A 677 -51.59 -31.18 26.57
N ALA A 678 -51.33 -29.88 26.80
CA ALA A 678 -51.24 -29.31 28.14
C ALA A 678 -52.58 -29.36 28.90
N LEU A 679 -53.70 -29.52 28.19
CA LEU A 679 -55.04 -29.68 28.74
C LEU A 679 -55.54 -31.13 28.71
N ASP A 680 -54.64 -32.11 28.57
CA ASP A 680 -54.94 -33.55 28.41
C ASP A 680 -55.92 -33.87 27.27
N GLY A 681 -55.93 -33.05 26.23
CA GLY A 681 -56.77 -33.21 25.05
C GLY A 681 -56.33 -34.38 24.15
N SER A 682 -57.13 -34.67 23.13
CA SER A 682 -56.88 -35.83 22.27
C SER A 682 -55.69 -35.60 21.31
N PRO A 683 -54.82 -36.62 21.08
CA PRO A 683 -53.76 -36.53 20.08
C PRO A 683 -54.27 -36.23 18.66
N GLY A 684 -55.48 -36.70 18.32
CA GLY A 684 -56.11 -36.41 17.03
C GLY A 684 -56.43 -34.93 16.85
N ALA A 685 -56.95 -34.27 17.90
CA ALA A 685 -57.17 -32.83 17.87
C ALA A 685 -55.86 -32.04 17.74
N ALA A 686 -54.79 -32.47 18.42
CA ALA A 686 -53.47 -31.87 18.27
C ALA A 686 -52.92 -32.04 16.84
N GLN A 687 -53.11 -33.22 16.23
CA GLN A 687 -52.76 -33.48 14.83
C GLN A 687 -53.54 -32.59 13.86
N ASP A 688 -54.85 -32.47 14.05
CA ASP A 688 -55.71 -31.62 13.24
C ASP A 688 -55.33 -30.13 13.38
N ALA A 689 -54.89 -29.70 14.57
CA ALA A 689 -54.41 -28.34 14.79
C ALA A 689 -53.17 -28.03 13.95
N ILE A 690 -52.31 -29.01 13.70
CA ILE A 690 -51.15 -28.88 12.81
C ILE A 690 -51.57 -28.91 11.34
N LEU A 691 -52.27 -29.98 10.93
CA LEU A 691 -52.63 -30.21 9.54
C LEU A 691 -53.60 -29.16 8.98
N GLY A 692 -54.43 -28.57 9.84
CA GLY A 692 -55.39 -27.52 9.48
C GLY A 692 -54.77 -26.21 9.04
N ASN A 693 -53.50 -25.97 9.36
CA ASN A 693 -52.74 -24.79 8.94
C ASN A 693 -51.87 -25.05 7.71
N GLN A 694 -51.66 -26.32 7.36
CA GLN A 694 -50.88 -26.69 6.19
C GLN A 694 -51.65 -26.46 4.88
N PRO A 695 -50.95 -26.26 3.76
CA PRO A 695 -51.58 -26.22 2.45
C PRO A 695 -52.28 -27.54 2.12
N GLY A 696 -53.45 -27.47 1.47
CA GLY A 696 -54.13 -28.62 0.91
C GLY A 696 -53.41 -29.18 -0.33
N PRO A 697 -53.95 -30.25 -0.96
CA PRO A 697 -53.34 -30.89 -2.13
C PRO A 697 -53.12 -29.95 -3.33
N ASP A 698 -53.86 -28.85 -3.40
CA ASP A 698 -53.76 -27.81 -4.44
C ASP A 698 -52.70 -26.73 -4.12
N GLY A 699 -51.97 -26.88 -3.02
CA GLY A 699 -50.95 -25.94 -2.53
C GLY A 699 -51.53 -24.67 -1.91
N LYS A 700 -52.85 -24.57 -1.74
CA LYS A 700 -53.50 -23.43 -1.09
C LYS A 700 -53.86 -23.77 0.35
N ARG A 701 -53.88 -22.75 1.22
CA ARG A 701 -54.36 -22.92 2.59
C ARG A 701 -55.82 -23.35 2.58
N LEU A 702 -56.17 -24.30 3.45
CA LEU A 702 -57.55 -24.72 3.67
C LEU A 702 -58.46 -23.54 4.04
N GLU A 703 -59.69 -23.57 3.52
CA GLU A 703 -60.67 -22.51 3.72
C GLU A 703 -61.23 -22.53 5.15
N ASN A 704 -61.43 -21.35 5.76
CA ASN A 704 -62.09 -21.26 7.07
C ASN A 704 -63.53 -21.78 6.96
N PRO A 705 -63.92 -22.78 7.76
CA PRO A 705 -65.27 -23.35 7.70
C PRO A 705 -66.33 -22.40 8.23
N VAL A 706 -65.97 -21.49 9.15
CA VAL A 706 -66.86 -20.42 9.62
C VAL A 706 -66.20 -19.05 9.44
N LYS A 707 -66.86 -18.18 8.68
CA LYS A 707 -66.42 -16.81 8.43
C LYS A 707 -67.40 -15.82 9.03
N LYS A 708 -68.69 -16.00 8.76
CA LYS A 708 -69.77 -15.14 9.26
C LYS A 708 -70.21 -15.55 10.66
N GLN A 709 -70.25 -16.85 10.92
CA GLN A 709 -70.75 -17.41 12.18
C GLN A 709 -69.68 -17.50 13.27
N ARG A 710 -68.39 -17.31 12.94
CA ARG A 710 -67.25 -17.41 13.88
C ARG A 710 -67.54 -16.74 15.21
N ARG A 711 -67.83 -15.44 15.21
CA ARG A 711 -68.06 -14.67 16.46
C ARG A 711 -69.23 -15.19 17.29
N VAL A 712 -70.29 -15.66 16.64
CA VAL A 712 -71.49 -16.15 17.31
C VAL A 712 -71.17 -17.51 17.96
N VAL A 713 -70.57 -18.44 17.23
CA VAL A 713 -70.21 -19.76 17.76
C VAL A 713 -69.13 -19.66 18.84
N THR A 714 -68.11 -18.81 18.66
CA THR A 714 -67.08 -18.59 19.70
C THR A 714 -67.70 -18.03 20.98
N ALA A 715 -68.61 -17.06 20.88
CA ALA A 715 -69.28 -16.49 22.05
C ALA A 715 -70.22 -17.49 22.74
N ASP A 716 -70.91 -18.33 21.95
CA ASP A 716 -71.79 -19.42 22.43
C ASP A 716 -71.00 -20.46 23.22
N VAL A 717 -69.83 -20.88 22.75
CA VAL A 717 -69.03 -21.94 23.38
C VAL A 717 -68.16 -21.40 24.52
N MET A 718 -67.35 -20.37 24.28
CA MET A 718 -66.34 -19.90 25.23
C MET A 718 -66.90 -18.92 26.26
N GLY A 719 -67.96 -18.18 25.91
CA GLY A 719 -68.54 -17.12 26.74
C GLY A 719 -67.51 -16.25 27.45
N GLY A 720 -67.63 -16.15 28.77
CA GLY A 720 -66.70 -15.44 29.66
C GLY A 720 -65.52 -16.25 30.18
N ALA A 721 -65.46 -17.57 29.94
CA ALA A 721 -64.58 -18.52 30.64
C ALA A 721 -63.09 -18.14 30.61
N LEU A 722 -62.60 -17.72 29.45
CA LEU A 722 -61.20 -17.29 29.22
C LEU A 722 -61.10 -15.83 28.78
N SER A 723 -62.08 -15.35 28.00
CA SER A 723 -62.03 -14.06 27.30
C SER A 723 -61.92 -12.84 28.21
N GLN A 724 -62.33 -12.96 29.47
CA GLN A 724 -62.37 -11.85 30.42
C GLN A 724 -61.09 -11.71 31.26
N LEU A 725 -60.37 -12.81 31.49
CA LEU A 725 -59.18 -12.84 32.36
C LEU A 725 -57.88 -13.15 31.61
N GLN A 726 -57.97 -13.95 30.55
CA GLN A 726 -56.83 -14.45 29.77
C GLN A 726 -57.13 -14.27 28.26
N PRO A 727 -57.15 -13.02 27.74
CA PRO A 727 -57.50 -12.77 26.33
C PRO A 727 -56.55 -13.48 25.35
N ASP A 728 -55.28 -13.62 25.70
CA ASP A 728 -54.29 -14.31 24.89
C ASP A 728 -54.55 -15.82 24.84
N ASP A 729 -54.96 -16.44 25.95
CA ASP A 729 -55.34 -17.87 25.97
C ASP A 729 -56.60 -18.12 25.16
N ALA A 730 -57.60 -17.25 25.30
CA ALA A 730 -58.81 -17.31 24.50
C ALA A 730 -58.50 -17.23 22.99
N ASN A 731 -57.61 -16.31 22.60
CA ASN A 731 -57.17 -16.21 21.21
C ASN A 731 -56.44 -17.48 20.74
N ARG A 732 -55.60 -18.09 21.57
CA ARG A 732 -54.87 -19.33 21.22
C ARG A 732 -55.82 -20.51 21.01
N VAL A 733 -56.78 -20.70 21.92
CA VAL A 733 -57.84 -21.72 21.78
C VAL A 733 -58.63 -21.49 20.50
N GLU A 734 -59.05 -20.25 20.22
CA GLU A 734 -59.84 -19.93 19.03
C GLU A 734 -59.06 -20.20 17.71
N GLN A 735 -57.77 -19.86 17.67
CA GLN A 735 -56.92 -20.11 16.49
C GLN A 735 -56.66 -21.59 16.29
N GLY A 736 -56.35 -22.33 17.36
CA GLY A 736 -56.21 -23.78 17.33
C GLY A 736 -57.50 -24.46 16.85
N ALA A 737 -58.65 -24.06 17.41
CA ALA A 737 -59.96 -24.55 17.00
C ALA A 737 -60.27 -24.26 15.53
N MET A 738 -59.91 -23.06 15.04
CA MET A 738 -60.08 -22.73 13.63
C MET A 738 -59.21 -23.62 12.75
N SER A 739 -57.99 -23.94 13.18
CA SER A 739 -57.11 -24.88 12.47
C SER A 739 -57.72 -26.28 12.41
N ILE A 740 -58.11 -26.84 13.57
CA ILE A 740 -58.77 -28.15 13.66
C ILE A 740 -60.02 -28.21 12.76
N ALA A 741 -60.86 -27.18 12.82
CA ALA A 741 -62.08 -27.12 12.05
C ALA A 741 -61.83 -27.04 10.53
N ARG A 742 -60.79 -26.32 10.07
CA ARG A 742 -60.39 -26.31 8.66
C ARG A 742 -60.05 -27.70 8.17
N ARG A 743 -59.26 -28.46 8.94
CA ARG A 743 -58.86 -29.82 8.57
C ARG A 743 -60.09 -30.70 8.39
N ARG A 744 -60.95 -30.74 9.41
CA ARG A 744 -62.13 -31.61 9.45
C ARG A 744 -63.19 -31.24 8.42
N ALA A 745 -63.45 -29.96 8.21
CA ALA A 745 -64.40 -29.51 7.19
C ALA A 745 -63.91 -29.85 5.78
N ALA A 746 -62.61 -29.74 5.51
CA ALA A 746 -62.02 -30.13 4.23
C ALA A 746 -62.11 -31.64 3.99
N GLU A 747 -61.81 -32.47 5.00
CA GLU A 747 -61.96 -33.93 4.91
C GLU A 747 -63.42 -34.37 4.72
N ALA A 748 -64.34 -33.70 5.41
CA ALA A 748 -65.77 -33.99 5.33
C ALA A 748 -66.45 -33.39 4.08
N GLY A 749 -65.76 -32.52 3.33
CA GLY A 749 -66.32 -31.85 2.15
C GLY A 749 -67.48 -30.91 2.48
N VAL A 750 -67.42 -30.20 3.62
CA VAL A 750 -68.49 -29.34 4.12
C VAL A 750 -68.32 -27.90 3.59
N ASP A 751 -69.43 -27.30 3.14
CA ASP A 751 -69.46 -25.92 2.67
C ASP A 751 -69.26 -24.91 3.81
N ALA A 752 -68.54 -23.82 3.53
CA ALA A 752 -68.30 -22.76 4.52
C ALA A 752 -69.61 -22.07 4.96
N ASP A 753 -69.68 -21.74 6.25
CA ASP A 753 -70.83 -21.15 6.95
C ASP A 753 -72.12 -22.02 6.93
N SER A 754 -72.01 -23.32 6.59
CA SER A 754 -73.13 -24.26 6.75
C SER A 754 -73.39 -24.60 8.24
N PRO A 755 -74.60 -25.09 8.59
CA PRO A 755 -74.87 -25.57 9.95
C PRO A 755 -73.89 -26.67 10.40
N GLU A 756 -73.48 -27.54 9.49
CA GLU A 756 -72.51 -28.60 9.76
C GLU A 756 -71.11 -28.01 10.02
N ALA A 757 -70.70 -26.99 9.28
CA ALA A 757 -69.44 -26.27 9.52
C ALA A 757 -69.41 -25.58 10.89
N ALA A 758 -70.55 -25.04 11.33
CA ALA A 758 -70.71 -24.46 12.66
C ALA A 758 -70.51 -25.50 13.76
N GLU A 759 -71.05 -26.71 13.58
CA GLU A 759 -70.92 -27.80 14.54
C GLU A 759 -69.49 -28.35 14.61
N ILE A 760 -68.82 -28.50 13.45
CA ILE A 760 -67.40 -28.85 13.39
C ILE A 760 -66.57 -27.81 14.17
N TYR A 761 -66.86 -26.52 14.01
CA TYR A 761 -66.15 -25.48 14.73
C TYR A 761 -66.47 -25.46 16.24
N ARG A 762 -67.71 -25.75 16.64
CA ARG A 762 -68.10 -25.91 18.06
C ARG A 762 -67.35 -27.06 18.74
N SER A 763 -67.28 -28.22 18.09
CA SER A 763 -66.49 -29.36 18.56
C SER A 763 -65.01 -28.98 18.64
N ALA A 764 -64.48 -28.33 17.61
CA ALA A 764 -63.08 -27.89 17.58
C ALA A 764 -62.72 -26.89 18.68
N LEU A 765 -63.63 -25.99 19.08
CA LEU A 765 -63.43 -25.07 20.21
C LEU A 765 -63.28 -25.82 21.53
N ASN A 766 -64.10 -26.85 21.74
CA ASN A 766 -64.01 -27.69 22.93
C ASN A 766 -62.71 -28.50 22.94
N GLU A 767 -62.35 -29.13 21.83
CA GLU A 767 -61.15 -29.96 21.74
C GLU A 767 -59.85 -29.15 21.79
N ALA A 768 -59.82 -27.95 21.19
CA ALA A 768 -58.71 -27.01 21.35
C ALA A 768 -58.51 -26.57 22.81
N ALA A 769 -59.57 -26.66 23.62
CA ALA A 769 -59.57 -26.42 25.06
C ALA A 769 -59.46 -27.72 25.89
N GLY A 770 -58.96 -28.81 25.29
CA GLY A 770 -58.68 -30.07 25.97
C GLY A 770 -59.84 -31.04 26.09
N ALA A 771 -60.96 -30.81 25.38
CA ALA A 771 -62.07 -31.75 25.42
C ALA A 771 -61.68 -33.12 24.84
N VAL A 772 -62.10 -34.17 25.54
CA VAL A 772 -62.10 -35.55 25.05
C VAL A 772 -63.52 -36.09 25.18
N SER A 773 -64.14 -36.38 24.04
CA SER A 773 -65.47 -37.00 24.01
C SER A 773 -65.36 -38.51 24.22
N SER A 774 -66.14 -39.03 25.16
CA SER A 774 -66.24 -40.47 25.43
C SER A 774 -67.71 -40.88 25.58
N PRO A 775 -68.05 -42.19 25.58
CA PRO A 775 -69.41 -42.64 25.88
C PRO A 775 -69.93 -42.17 27.24
N GLY A 776 -69.04 -41.83 28.18
CA GLY A 776 -69.37 -41.30 29.51
C GLY A 776 -69.51 -39.77 29.57
N GLY A 777 -69.60 -39.09 28.42
CA GLY A 777 -69.69 -37.63 28.34
C GLY A 777 -68.37 -36.96 27.95
N GLN A 778 -68.43 -35.63 27.78
CA GLN A 778 -67.27 -34.79 27.53
C GLN A 778 -66.46 -34.63 28.81
N ARG A 779 -65.16 -34.89 28.73
CA ARG A 779 -64.19 -34.53 29.76
C ARG A 779 -63.34 -33.37 29.26
N GLY A 780 -63.07 -32.36 30.10
CA GLY A 780 -62.37 -31.14 29.66
C GLY A 780 -63.18 -30.29 28.67
N GLY A 781 -62.58 -29.22 28.15
CA GLY A 781 -63.27 -28.27 27.26
C GLY A 781 -64.29 -27.39 27.97
N PHE A 782 -65.16 -26.73 27.20
CA PHE A 782 -66.15 -25.81 27.74
C PHE A 782 -67.44 -26.53 28.15
N ALA A 783 -68.03 -26.10 29.25
CA ALA A 783 -69.33 -26.53 29.73
C ALA A 783 -70.08 -25.33 30.33
N GLU A 784 -71.40 -25.46 30.51
CA GLU A 784 -72.21 -24.42 31.14
C GLU A 784 -72.37 -24.73 32.63
N LEU A 785 -72.01 -23.77 33.49
CA LEU A 785 -72.21 -23.85 34.94
C LEU A 785 -72.88 -22.55 35.40
N ASN A 786 -74.00 -22.66 36.11
CA ASN A 786 -74.78 -21.51 36.59
C ASN A 786 -75.25 -20.54 35.46
N GLY A 787 -75.45 -21.04 34.24
CA GLY A 787 -75.91 -20.23 33.10
C GLY A 787 -74.81 -19.47 32.36
N ASP A 788 -73.54 -19.69 32.71
CA ASP A 788 -72.38 -19.12 32.04
C ASP A 788 -71.39 -20.20 31.61
N SER A 789 -70.69 -19.97 30.50
CA SER A 789 -69.63 -20.86 30.03
C SER A 789 -68.44 -20.86 30.98
N PHE A 790 -67.93 -22.05 31.27
CA PHE A 790 -66.78 -22.31 32.12
C PHE A 790 -65.89 -23.38 31.45
N LEU A 791 -64.58 -23.34 31.73
CA LEU A 791 -63.62 -24.31 31.22
C LEU A 791 -63.45 -25.46 32.24
N LEU A 792 -63.79 -26.69 31.87
CA LEU A 792 -63.62 -27.88 32.70
C LEU A 792 -62.14 -28.16 33.00
N PRO A 793 -61.80 -28.66 34.20
CA PRO A 793 -60.46 -29.17 34.46
C PRO A 793 -60.12 -30.33 33.50
N PRO A 794 -58.83 -30.51 33.14
CA PRO A 794 -58.41 -31.65 32.32
C PRO A 794 -58.87 -32.99 32.91
N GLY A 795 -59.52 -33.80 32.09
CA GLY A 795 -60.02 -35.11 32.49
C GLY A 795 -61.31 -35.12 33.33
N TRP A 796 -61.89 -33.97 33.69
CA TRP A 796 -63.12 -33.91 34.50
C TRP A 796 -64.38 -33.77 33.66
N THR A 797 -65.49 -34.37 34.10
CA THR A 797 -66.84 -34.10 33.57
C THR A 797 -67.51 -32.93 34.31
N LEU A 798 -68.57 -32.37 33.72
CA LEU A 798 -69.40 -31.35 34.39
C LEU A 798 -69.99 -31.89 35.70
N GLU A 799 -70.53 -33.11 35.68
CA GLU A 799 -71.11 -33.77 36.86
C GLU A 799 -70.09 -33.89 38.01
N GLU A 800 -68.85 -34.29 37.72
CA GLU A 800 -67.78 -34.37 38.74
C GLU A 800 -67.47 -32.99 39.36
N VAL A 801 -67.60 -31.91 38.60
CA VAL A 801 -67.40 -30.54 39.11
C VAL A 801 -68.61 -30.08 39.93
N GLU A 802 -69.83 -30.34 39.45
CA GLU A 802 -71.07 -30.03 40.16
C GLU A 802 -71.12 -30.74 41.52
N ASP A 803 -70.78 -32.03 41.57
CA ASP A 803 -70.70 -32.82 42.80
C ASP A 803 -69.72 -32.20 43.80
N VAL A 804 -68.51 -31.85 43.36
CA VAL A 804 -67.47 -31.25 44.21
C VAL A 804 -67.91 -29.89 44.76
N LEU A 805 -68.63 -29.09 43.97
CA LEU A 805 -69.18 -27.81 44.41
C LEU A 805 -70.39 -27.99 45.35
N GLU A 806 -71.27 -28.95 45.08
CA GLU A 806 -72.41 -29.26 45.94
C GLU A 806 -71.94 -29.71 47.33
N ASP A 807 -70.90 -30.55 47.39
CA ASP A 807 -70.28 -31.06 48.63
C ASP A 807 -69.38 -30.04 49.36
N LEU A 808 -69.19 -28.84 48.79
CA LEU A 808 -68.40 -27.78 49.39
C LEU A 808 -69.03 -27.30 50.71
N THR A 809 -68.22 -27.15 51.76
CA THR A 809 -68.67 -26.63 53.07
C THR A 809 -67.86 -25.41 53.49
N ASP A 810 -68.39 -24.61 54.43
CA ASP A 810 -67.67 -23.49 55.02
C ASP A 810 -66.37 -23.92 55.72
N GLN A 811 -66.26 -25.18 56.16
CA GLN A 811 -65.04 -25.72 56.73
C GLN A 811 -63.95 -25.88 55.66
N ASP A 812 -64.31 -26.27 54.44
CA ASP A 812 -63.37 -26.38 53.33
C ASP A 812 -62.86 -25.00 52.92
N LEU A 813 -63.74 -24.00 52.87
CA LEU A 813 -63.36 -22.61 52.60
C LEU A 813 -62.36 -22.07 53.63
N LYS A 814 -62.54 -22.39 54.92
CA LYS A 814 -61.55 -22.04 55.96
C LYS A 814 -60.20 -22.70 55.73
N GLN A 815 -60.16 -23.96 55.28
CA GLN A 815 -58.91 -24.65 54.94
C GLN A 815 -58.23 -24.09 53.69
N MET A 816 -59.00 -23.44 52.81
CA MET A 816 -58.54 -22.80 51.58
C MET A 816 -58.32 -21.28 51.72
N GLY A 817 -58.26 -20.76 52.94
CA GLY A 817 -57.87 -19.37 53.22
C GLY A 817 -59.02 -18.37 53.36
N ALA A 818 -60.27 -18.83 53.52
CA ALA A 818 -61.48 -18.06 53.83
C ALA A 818 -61.67 -16.81 52.94
N PRO A 819 -62.26 -16.95 51.74
CA PRO A 819 -62.45 -15.84 50.82
C PRO A 819 -63.32 -14.71 51.40
N LEU A 820 -63.04 -13.49 50.92
CA LEU A 820 -63.76 -12.26 51.25
C LEU A 820 -64.43 -11.66 50.01
N SER A 821 -65.57 -11.00 50.18
CA SER A 821 -66.18 -10.18 49.12
C SER A 821 -65.47 -8.81 49.02
N ARG A 822 -65.15 -8.35 47.81
CA ARG A 822 -64.41 -7.09 47.57
C ARG A 822 -65.24 -5.81 47.74
N LEU A 823 -66.57 -5.88 47.59
CA LEU A 823 -67.44 -4.69 47.57
C LEU A 823 -68.42 -4.62 48.74
N SER A 824 -68.42 -5.58 49.66
CA SER A 824 -69.09 -5.39 50.95
C SER A 824 -68.16 -4.64 51.89
N GLU A 825 -68.56 -3.43 52.32
CA GLU A 825 -67.80 -2.51 53.20
C GLU A 825 -67.35 -3.08 54.55
N PHE A 826 -67.55 -4.37 54.85
CA PHE A 826 -67.33 -4.97 56.17
C PHE A 826 -66.85 -6.42 56.16
N GLY A 827 -65.98 -6.83 55.22
CA GLY A 827 -65.32 -8.14 55.33
C GLY A 827 -66.29 -9.31 55.51
N VAL A 828 -67.42 -9.28 54.78
CA VAL A 828 -68.43 -10.34 54.85
C VAL A 828 -67.77 -11.64 54.39
N SER A 829 -67.78 -12.64 55.28
CA SER A 829 -67.27 -13.97 54.98
C SER A 829 -68.09 -14.59 53.86
N VAL A 830 -67.42 -14.98 52.78
CA VAL A 830 -68.04 -15.74 51.69
C VAL A 830 -68.39 -17.14 52.21
N THR A 831 -69.62 -17.59 51.97
CA THR A 831 -70.09 -18.94 52.35
C THR A 831 -69.93 -19.94 51.20
N ALA A 832 -70.03 -21.23 51.50
CA ALA A 832 -70.05 -22.28 50.47
C ALA A 832 -71.17 -22.06 49.44
N ASP A 833 -72.34 -21.58 49.86
CA ASP A 833 -73.46 -21.25 48.96
C ASP A 833 -73.13 -20.10 47.99
N ASP A 834 -72.35 -19.12 48.45
CA ASP A 834 -71.89 -18.04 47.59
C ASP A 834 -70.92 -18.53 46.51
N ILE A 835 -70.12 -19.57 46.79
CA ILE A 835 -69.22 -20.20 45.83
C ILE A 835 -70.00 -21.08 44.85
N ARG A 836 -70.94 -21.90 45.33
CA ARG A 836 -71.78 -22.78 44.50
C ARG A 836 -72.54 -22.02 43.44
N SER A 837 -73.02 -20.83 43.77
CA SER A 837 -73.81 -19.96 42.87
C SER A 837 -72.96 -18.95 42.09
N ALA A 838 -71.63 -19.02 42.16
CA ALA A 838 -70.74 -18.09 41.48
C ALA A 838 -70.31 -18.57 40.09
N ASN A 839 -69.77 -17.64 39.32
CA ASN A 839 -69.11 -17.90 38.04
C ASN A 839 -67.64 -18.21 38.27
N LEU A 840 -67.14 -19.20 37.52
CA LEU A 840 -65.75 -19.66 37.58
C LEU A 840 -65.00 -19.22 36.33
N TYR A 841 -63.89 -18.51 36.51
CA TYR A 841 -63.05 -18.04 35.41
C TYR A 841 -61.67 -18.69 35.51
N ALA A 842 -61.31 -19.50 34.53
CA ALA A 842 -60.08 -20.29 34.57
C ALA A 842 -58.84 -19.38 34.50
N VAL A 843 -57.84 -19.69 35.34
CA VAL A 843 -56.53 -19.02 35.34
C VAL A 843 -55.37 -20.00 35.21
N ALA A 844 -55.60 -21.28 35.54
CA ALA A 844 -54.72 -22.40 35.26
C ALA A 844 -55.58 -23.69 35.21
N PRO A 845 -55.04 -24.83 34.74
CA PRO A 845 -55.78 -26.10 34.71
C PRO A 845 -56.35 -26.47 36.09
N GLY A 846 -57.68 -26.46 36.22
CA GLY A 846 -58.38 -26.77 37.46
C GLY A 846 -58.37 -25.67 38.54
N VAL A 847 -57.84 -24.48 38.23
CA VAL A 847 -57.76 -23.32 39.14
C VAL A 847 -58.56 -22.14 38.58
N TYR A 848 -59.43 -21.59 39.41
CA TYR A 848 -60.42 -20.60 39.00
C TYR A 848 -60.42 -19.38 39.90
N ARG A 849 -60.56 -18.20 39.29
CA ARG A 849 -61.04 -17.02 40.03
C ARG A 849 -62.55 -17.07 40.08
N VAL A 850 -63.08 -16.83 41.27
CA VAL A 850 -64.51 -16.89 41.53
C VAL A 850 -65.10 -15.49 41.54
N ALA A 851 -66.16 -15.28 40.78
CA ALA A 851 -66.85 -14.00 40.74
C ALA A 851 -68.38 -14.17 40.76
N LYS A 852 -69.08 -13.20 41.34
CA LYS A 852 -70.55 -13.16 41.32
C LYS A 852 -71.00 -11.93 40.56
N GLN A 853 -71.96 -12.09 39.66
CA GLN A 853 -72.56 -10.95 38.99
C GLN A 853 -73.52 -10.22 39.93
N ARG A 854 -73.26 -8.93 40.19
CA ARG A 854 -74.12 -8.07 41.01
C ARG A 854 -74.36 -6.73 40.31
N SER A 855 -75.63 -6.38 40.08
CA SER A 855 -76.02 -5.14 39.40
C SER A 855 -75.31 -4.88 38.06
N GLY A 856 -75.09 -5.94 37.27
CA GLY A 856 -74.41 -5.86 35.98
C GLY A 856 -72.88 -5.70 36.04
N ARG A 857 -72.27 -5.83 37.23
CA ARG A 857 -70.81 -5.88 37.40
C ARG A 857 -70.37 -7.22 37.98
N LEU A 858 -69.19 -7.68 37.58
CA LEU A 858 -68.56 -8.86 38.17
C LEU A 858 -67.82 -8.46 39.44
N GLU A 859 -68.16 -9.10 40.54
CA GLU A 859 -67.48 -8.97 41.82
C GLU A 859 -66.62 -10.22 42.06
N TYR A 860 -65.31 -10.07 41.92
CA TYR A 860 -64.36 -11.15 42.22
C TYR A 860 -64.13 -11.28 43.73
N MET A 861 -63.99 -12.53 44.17
CA MET A 861 -63.61 -12.86 45.54
C MET A 861 -62.14 -12.53 45.79
N ALA A 862 -61.85 -12.07 47.02
CA ALA A 862 -60.52 -11.69 47.46
C ALA A 862 -59.97 -12.63 48.52
N ASP A 863 -58.65 -12.80 48.50
CA ASP A 863 -57.94 -13.39 49.63
C ASP A 863 -57.81 -12.37 50.78
N PRO A 864 -57.38 -12.79 51.99
CA PRO A 864 -57.18 -11.88 53.12
C PRO A 864 -56.14 -10.77 52.91
N ALA A 865 -55.27 -10.89 51.90
CA ALA A 865 -54.27 -9.88 51.52
C ALA A 865 -54.81 -8.87 50.49
N GLY A 866 -56.07 -9.02 50.03
CA GLY A 866 -56.70 -8.18 49.02
C GLY A 866 -56.43 -8.61 47.57
N GLY A 867 -55.70 -9.72 47.37
CA GLY A 867 -55.47 -10.36 46.08
C GLY A 867 -56.73 -11.04 45.54
N PHE A 868 -56.65 -11.73 44.40
CA PHE A 868 -57.76 -12.57 43.92
C PHE A 868 -57.72 -13.89 44.68
N TRP A 869 -58.86 -14.33 45.20
CA TRP A 869 -58.94 -15.68 45.74
C TRP A 869 -59.12 -16.70 44.62
N GLU A 870 -58.39 -17.80 44.70
CA GLU A 870 -58.36 -18.86 43.69
C GLU A 870 -58.90 -20.17 44.26
N LEU A 871 -59.85 -20.76 43.54
CA LEU A 871 -60.44 -22.05 43.81
C LEU A 871 -59.73 -23.13 42.99
N ASP A 872 -59.01 -24.01 43.67
CA ASP A 872 -58.40 -25.21 43.07
C ASP A 872 -59.32 -26.42 43.32
N LEU A 873 -59.96 -26.90 42.26
CA LEU A 873 -60.92 -28.01 42.33
C LEU A 873 -60.24 -29.36 42.63
N ASN A 874 -59.01 -29.56 42.17
CA ASN A 874 -58.24 -30.79 42.46
C ASN A 874 -57.87 -30.86 43.95
N ARG A 875 -57.44 -29.73 44.51
CA ARG A 875 -57.16 -29.59 45.94
C ARG A 875 -58.42 -29.76 46.77
N LEU A 876 -59.54 -29.19 46.34
CA LEU A 876 -60.83 -29.30 47.02
C LEU A 876 -61.30 -30.76 47.09
N ARG A 877 -61.33 -31.47 45.95
CA ARG A 877 -61.70 -32.90 45.88
C ARG A 877 -60.82 -33.75 46.79
N THR A 878 -59.50 -33.55 46.74
CA THR A 878 -58.55 -34.27 47.61
C THR A 878 -58.82 -34.01 49.10
N GLY A 879 -59.19 -32.78 49.47
CA GLY A 879 -59.58 -32.41 50.83
C GLY A 879 -60.87 -33.09 51.28
N GLN A 880 -61.90 -33.08 50.44
CA GLN A 880 -63.19 -33.71 50.69
C GLN A 880 -63.05 -35.24 50.84
N GLU A 881 -62.28 -35.90 49.98
CA GLU A 881 -62.00 -37.35 50.09
C GLU A 881 -61.32 -37.72 51.42
N ARG A 882 -60.34 -36.93 51.87
CA ARG A 882 -59.68 -37.14 53.17
C ARG A 882 -60.66 -36.97 54.33
N ARG A 883 -61.56 -35.99 54.26
CA ARG A 883 -62.61 -35.77 55.26
C ARG A 883 -63.57 -36.96 55.33
N LEU A 884 -64.02 -37.47 54.18
CA LEU A 884 -64.92 -38.63 54.09
C LEU A 884 -64.23 -39.91 54.62
N ARG A 885 -62.95 -40.12 54.33
CA ARG A 885 -62.16 -41.24 54.86
C ARG A 885 -61.88 -41.12 56.36
N GLY A 886 -61.63 -39.90 56.86
CA GLY A 886 -61.39 -39.62 58.29
C GLY A 886 -62.65 -39.70 59.15
N GLY A 887 -63.83 -39.40 58.59
CA GLY A 887 -65.12 -39.51 59.28
C GLY A 887 -65.55 -40.95 59.60
N ASN A 888 -65.08 -41.93 58.82
CA ASN A 888 -65.41 -43.35 59.01
C ASN A 888 -64.55 -44.08 60.04
N ALA A 889 -63.51 -43.44 60.60
CA ALA A 889 -62.66 -44.04 61.63
C ALA A 889 -63.22 -43.91 63.06
N ASN A 890 -64.33 -43.17 63.26
CA ASN A 890 -64.82 -42.80 64.59
C ASN A 890 -66.23 -43.32 64.94
N SER A 891 -66.78 -44.29 64.18
CA SER A 891 -68.12 -44.86 64.41
C SER A 891 -68.16 -46.37 64.68
N GLY A 892 -67.02 -47.05 64.83
CA GLY A 892 -66.93 -48.50 65.05
C GLY A 892 -66.26 -48.91 66.36
N GLY A 893 -66.79 -48.47 67.51
CA GLY A 893 -66.19 -48.83 68.81
C GLY A 893 -67.06 -48.50 70.02
N GLY A 894 -68.24 -49.11 70.13
CA GLY A 894 -69.05 -49.01 71.34
C GLY A 894 -70.27 -49.93 71.34
N GLY A 895 -70.18 -51.06 72.04
CA GLY A 895 -71.33 -51.74 72.63
C GLY A 895 -71.71 -53.12 72.07
N PHE A 896 -71.22 -54.15 72.78
CA PHE A 896 -71.63 -55.57 72.85
C PHE A 896 -71.35 -56.52 71.69
#